data_AF-A0A1X7UGH8-F1
#
_entry.id   AF-A0A1X7UGH8-F1
#
_cell.length_a   1.000
_cell.length_b   1.000
_cell.length_c   1.000
_cell.angle_alpha   90.00
_cell.angle_beta   90.00
_cell.angle_gamma   90.00
#
_symmetry.space_group_name_H-M   'P 1'
#
loop_
_entity.id
_entity.type
_entity.pdbx_description
1 polymer ?
#
loop_
_entity_poly.entity_id
_entity_poly.type
_entity_poly.pdbx_seq_one_letter_code
_entity_poly.pdbx_strand_id
1 'polypeptide(L)'
;MKFVPINNSLYDTSTEAEVTELCQNPNKHIYAGQKITIFLRTIDKLNRSVQSFVFITISKGNSSMSPHFYEVYKSDWHMPIIENYQLIEEKNDSRSNCTALNLTLLTNDIHPYPGVIIVDLSLKSSNKINRNEYTIKFRSCPIGFENKGNKICECDTLITAPSRSCDISSKNITSDDISWIGMYKGSNNKSTLAYSQYCPIGYCNIKSLVGTSRIIKVNDDNNAFEVVLSNEVSASSKSMCESNRGGILCGECINGTSIVYGPNNCHVCSDWWLLTLMVYLTAGPLLIYLLYALKLTITTGTINGIIFYAQAANCGLTTILQYPKYTHEGYLSLCSTIAIAFLKFLNLEVGYPTCLYNGMDMLVKMYFSFIEILYLLSILLLIIIFSRYSTRLSNYIADSSIQVLVTILHISFYKIINSVATVLSYTEVHTKAFGPISVWTYDGSIVYFSKEHTALVIFTLFIASILLVPYIALLLGGRVLLKYSDKFRPVYEAIHGPYKEKKNYWFTARLFLLITINVIYLSLHSVNPSYIVLFTSVLLMVFIIVQAHIRPFKNHLINILDLLVMVLFFFQYMFSWFAIFYEYKHWNYLWVFVASVILLFIFFIAVIFGHVLWVTGKYKKVKDLFRRDMSRSVFRINIHHKRVRLNSCNDDSYYQSCDIRDSILDSH
;
A
#
# COMPACT_ATOMS: atom_id res chain seq x y z
N MET A 1 0.62 -43.45 32.31
CA MET A 1 -0.69 -43.82 31.74
C MET A 1 -1.53 -44.44 32.85
N LYS A 2 -2.61 -43.78 33.26
CA LYS A 2 -3.60 -44.34 34.19
C LYS A 2 -4.56 -45.21 33.37
N PHE A 3 -4.54 -46.52 33.61
CA PHE A 3 -5.58 -47.41 33.09
C PHE A 3 -6.87 -47.17 33.89
N VAL A 4 -7.91 -46.71 33.20
CA VAL A 4 -9.27 -46.66 33.72
C VAL A 4 -9.90 -48.05 33.48
N PRO A 5 -10.50 -48.70 34.49
CA PRO A 5 -11.20 -49.97 34.28
C PRO A 5 -12.53 -49.72 33.57
N ILE A 6 -12.76 -50.47 32.50
CA ILE A 6 -14.03 -50.48 31.75
C ILE A 6 -15.03 -51.31 32.57
N ASN A 7 -16.18 -50.70 32.86
CA ASN A 7 -17.29 -51.32 33.57
C ASN A 7 -18.02 -52.29 32.62
N ASN A 8 -18.03 -53.59 32.96
CA ASN A 8 -18.73 -54.65 32.23
C ASN A 8 -20.22 -54.71 32.62
N SER A 9 -21.05 -53.85 32.06
CA SER A 9 -22.52 -54.01 32.18
C SER A 9 -23.20 -53.81 30.83
N LEU A 10 -23.87 -54.89 30.37
CA LEU A 10 -24.68 -55.03 29.15
C LEU A 10 -23.92 -55.02 27.81
N TYR A 11 -23.25 -56.13 27.49
CA TYR A 11 -23.04 -56.53 26.11
C TYR A 11 -24.28 -57.30 25.64
N ASP A 12 -25.20 -56.60 24.98
CA ASP A 12 -26.02 -57.26 23.96
C ASP A 12 -25.07 -57.94 22.97
N THR A 13 -25.42 -59.14 22.52
CA THR A 13 -24.61 -59.94 21.58
C THR A 13 -24.39 -59.16 20.28
N SER A 14 -23.34 -58.34 20.22
CA SER A 14 -22.93 -57.64 19.02
C SER A 14 -22.51 -58.70 18.01
N THR A 15 -23.29 -58.84 16.96
CA THR A 15 -23.00 -59.71 15.82
C THR A 15 -21.64 -59.36 15.23
N GLU A 16 -20.83 -60.37 14.89
CA GLU A 16 -19.50 -60.14 14.31
C GLU A 16 -19.65 -59.42 12.95
N ALA A 17 -18.85 -58.37 12.74
CA ALA A 17 -18.75 -57.70 11.45
C ALA A 17 -18.26 -58.68 10.37
N GLU A 18 -19.00 -58.77 9.27
CA GLU A 18 -18.65 -59.65 8.14
C GLU A 18 -18.01 -58.84 7.01
N VAL A 19 -18.53 -57.64 6.72
CA VAL A 19 -18.10 -56.83 5.57
C VAL A 19 -17.85 -55.40 6.01
N THR A 20 -16.75 -54.81 5.51
CA THR A 20 -16.57 -53.36 5.51
C THR A 20 -17.18 -52.81 4.23
N GLU A 21 -17.89 -51.70 4.30
CA GLU A 21 -18.39 -50.99 3.13
C GLU A 21 -17.91 -49.54 3.15
N LEU A 22 -17.57 -49.05 1.97
CA LEU A 22 -17.19 -47.65 1.80
C LEU A 22 -18.44 -46.80 1.60
N CYS A 23 -18.59 -45.76 2.40
CA CYS A 23 -19.76 -44.91 2.29
C CYS A 23 -19.69 -43.90 1.13
N GLN A 24 -18.48 -43.53 0.70
CA GLN A 24 -18.26 -42.56 -0.36
C GLN A 24 -17.03 -42.93 -1.17
N ASN A 25 -17.14 -42.95 -2.50
CA ASN A 25 -16.01 -43.25 -3.38
C ASN A 25 -14.96 -42.12 -3.30
N PRO A 26 -13.74 -42.35 -2.78
CA PRO A 26 -12.75 -41.32 -2.57
C PRO A 26 -11.83 -41.33 -3.79
N ASN A 27 -12.35 -40.94 -4.95
CA ASN A 27 -11.50 -40.64 -6.10
C ASN A 27 -10.75 -39.34 -5.81
N LYS A 28 -9.68 -39.41 -5.00
CA LYS A 28 -8.91 -38.26 -4.55
C LYS A 28 -7.44 -38.45 -4.88
N HIS A 29 -6.87 -37.39 -5.45
CA HIS A 29 -5.42 -37.21 -5.52
C HIS A 29 -4.90 -36.78 -4.16
N ILE A 30 -3.83 -37.43 -3.69
CA ILE A 30 -3.31 -37.23 -2.33
C ILE A 30 -1.80 -36.92 -2.39
N TYR A 31 -1.34 -36.07 -1.46
CA TYR A 31 0.05 -35.70 -1.26
C TYR A 31 0.66 -36.37 -0.02
N ALA A 32 1.99 -36.45 0.04
CA ALA A 32 2.67 -36.97 1.22
C ALA A 32 2.40 -36.10 2.45
N GLY A 33 1.96 -36.73 3.55
CA GLY A 33 1.56 -36.08 4.80
C GLY A 33 0.19 -35.41 4.78
N GLN A 34 -0.55 -35.49 3.67
CA GLN A 34 -1.93 -35.00 3.62
C GLN A 34 -2.85 -35.91 4.45
N LYS A 35 -3.66 -35.31 5.33
CA LYS A 35 -4.70 -36.04 6.06
C LYS A 35 -5.86 -36.39 5.12
N ILE A 36 -6.23 -37.66 5.09
CA ILE A 36 -7.33 -38.15 4.28
C ILE A 36 -8.41 -38.69 5.21
N THR A 37 -9.67 -38.35 4.92
CA THR A 37 -10.81 -38.88 5.66
C THR A 37 -11.55 -39.85 4.76
N ILE A 38 -11.56 -41.13 5.15
CA ILE A 38 -12.30 -42.20 4.49
C ILE A 38 -13.53 -42.51 5.35
N PHE A 39 -14.71 -42.55 4.74
CA PHE A 39 -15.93 -42.88 5.47
C PHE A 39 -16.26 -44.36 5.29
N LEU A 40 -16.25 -45.10 6.41
CA LEU A 40 -16.44 -46.54 6.44
C LEU A 40 -17.63 -46.92 7.32
N ARG A 41 -18.27 -48.03 6.97
CA ARG A 41 -19.21 -48.72 7.85
C ARG A 41 -18.90 -50.21 7.87
N THR A 42 -19.13 -50.86 8.99
CA THR A 42 -18.99 -52.30 9.15
C THR A 42 -20.36 -52.90 9.32
N ILE A 43 -20.69 -53.89 8.50
CA ILE A 43 -22.00 -54.55 8.50
C ILE A 43 -21.85 -56.01 8.92
N ASP A 44 -22.83 -56.49 9.69
CA ASP A 44 -22.99 -57.90 10.03
C ASP A 44 -23.72 -58.68 8.91
N LYS A 45 -23.92 -59.99 9.13
CA LYS A 45 -24.70 -60.88 8.25
C LYS A 45 -26.14 -60.43 7.99
N LEU A 46 -26.69 -59.59 8.89
CA LEU A 46 -28.05 -59.09 8.84
C LEU A 46 -28.11 -57.66 8.29
N ASN A 47 -26.99 -57.17 7.71
CA ASN A 47 -26.84 -55.84 7.13
C ASN A 47 -27.04 -54.70 8.16
N ARG A 48 -26.75 -54.97 9.44
CA ARG A 48 -26.77 -53.97 10.52
C ARG A 48 -25.37 -53.42 10.72
N SER A 49 -25.27 -52.12 10.99
CA SER A 49 -23.99 -51.52 11.37
C SER A 49 -23.55 -52.08 12.72
N VAL A 50 -22.32 -52.58 12.82
CA VAL A 50 -21.77 -53.13 14.06
C VAL A 50 -20.40 -52.54 14.34
N GLN A 51 -20.04 -52.45 15.61
CA GLN A 51 -18.72 -51.97 16.01
C GLN A 51 -17.63 -53.00 15.71
N SER A 52 -16.54 -52.61 15.04
CA SER A 52 -15.43 -53.52 14.75
C SER A 52 -14.08 -52.81 14.56
N PHE A 53 -13.00 -53.57 14.76
CA PHE A 53 -11.64 -53.12 14.47
C PHE A 53 -11.28 -53.40 13.02
N VAL A 54 -10.90 -52.35 12.30
CA VAL A 54 -10.39 -52.46 10.93
C VAL A 54 -8.89 -52.32 10.92
N PHE A 55 -8.21 -53.29 10.32
CA PHE A 55 -6.77 -53.28 10.06
C PHE A 55 -6.51 -52.69 8.69
N ILE A 56 -5.56 -51.77 8.63
CA ILE A 56 -5.25 -51.02 7.43
C ILE A 56 -3.86 -51.40 6.98
N THR A 57 -3.76 -51.94 5.78
CA THR A 57 -2.48 -52.29 5.14
C THR A 57 -2.32 -51.51 3.85
N ILE A 58 -1.08 -51.15 3.50
CA ILE A 58 -0.78 -50.33 2.34
C ILE A 58 0.14 -51.14 1.43
N SER A 59 -0.25 -51.28 0.16
CA SER A 59 0.51 -51.97 -0.85
C SER A 59 0.69 -51.07 -2.09
N LYS A 60 1.84 -51.20 -2.78
CA LYS A 60 2.09 -50.47 -4.02
C LYS A 60 1.51 -51.25 -5.19
N GLY A 61 0.61 -50.65 -5.96
CA GLY A 61 -0.01 -51.26 -7.13
C GLY A 61 0.53 -50.67 -8.44
N ASN A 62 0.71 -51.51 -9.46
CA ASN A 62 1.08 -51.03 -10.79
C ASN A 62 -0.19 -50.80 -11.61
N SER A 63 -0.44 -49.57 -12.07
CA SER A 63 -1.72 -49.21 -12.71
C SER A 63 -1.90 -49.76 -14.13
N SER A 64 -0.88 -50.43 -14.69
CA SER A 64 -0.86 -50.93 -16.07
C SER A 64 -1.25 -52.40 -16.22
N MET A 65 -1.46 -53.13 -15.13
CA MET A 65 -1.89 -54.54 -15.16
C MET A 65 -3.37 -54.69 -14.77
N SER A 66 -4.04 -55.60 -15.47
CA SER A 66 -5.44 -56.00 -15.28
C SER A 66 -5.77 -56.28 -13.80
N PRO A 67 -6.99 -55.99 -13.31
CA PRO A 67 -7.38 -56.01 -11.87
C PRO A 67 -7.26 -57.34 -11.11
N HIS A 68 -6.63 -58.36 -11.69
CA HIS A 68 -6.52 -59.69 -11.09
C HIS A 68 -5.08 -60.14 -10.77
N PHE A 69 -4.05 -59.38 -11.14
CA PHE A 69 -2.66 -59.70 -10.79
C PHE A 69 -1.84 -58.44 -10.48
N TYR A 70 -1.81 -58.04 -9.21
CA TYR A 70 -0.88 -57.05 -8.69
C TYR A 70 0.30 -57.76 -8.03
N GLU A 71 1.51 -57.56 -8.55
CA GLU A 71 2.71 -57.89 -7.79
C GLU A 71 2.83 -56.90 -6.63
N VAL A 72 2.70 -57.41 -5.41
CA VAL A 72 2.80 -56.61 -4.19
C VAL A 72 4.26 -56.32 -3.90
N TYR A 73 4.71 -55.13 -4.26
CA TYR A 73 6.03 -54.63 -3.89
C TYR A 73 5.97 -53.95 -2.52
N LYS A 74 7.05 -54.08 -1.73
CA LYS A 74 7.22 -53.32 -0.49
C LYS A 74 7.18 -51.83 -0.85
N SER A 75 6.17 -51.13 -0.35
CA SER A 75 6.01 -49.70 -0.59
C SER A 75 6.98 -48.91 0.30
N ASP A 76 7.61 -47.88 -0.25
CA ASP A 76 8.33 -46.87 0.54
C ASP A 76 7.38 -45.97 1.35
N TRP A 77 6.07 -46.14 1.13
CA TRP A 77 5.00 -45.49 1.84
C TRP A 77 4.59 -46.28 3.08
N HIS A 78 4.34 -45.56 4.17
CA HIS A 78 3.94 -46.14 5.45
C HIS A 78 3.00 -45.20 6.21
N MET A 79 2.18 -45.77 7.08
CA MET A 79 1.41 -45.03 8.09
C MET A 79 2.21 -44.95 9.40
N PRO A 80 1.96 -43.93 10.24
CA PRO A 80 2.43 -43.94 11.62
C PRO A 80 1.93 -45.21 12.33
N ILE A 81 2.78 -45.86 13.13
CA ILE A 81 2.49 -47.15 13.78
C ILE A 81 1.19 -47.11 14.63
N ILE A 82 0.81 -45.93 15.12
CA ILE A 82 -0.38 -45.70 15.96
C ILE A 82 -1.68 -45.80 15.15
N GLU A 83 -1.65 -45.70 13.82
CA GLU A 83 -2.84 -45.67 12.95
C GLU A 83 -3.22 -47.04 12.33
N ASN A 84 -2.50 -48.12 12.64
CA ASN A 84 -2.69 -49.42 11.97
C ASN A 84 -4.03 -50.13 12.26
N TYR A 85 -4.72 -49.74 13.33
CA TYR A 85 -6.07 -50.19 13.65
C TYR A 85 -6.91 -49.00 14.12
N GLN A 86 -8.14 -48.90 13.63
CA GLN A 86 -9.12 -47.94 14.13
C GLN A 86 -10.42 -48.67 14.47
N LEU A 87 -11.06 -48.22 15.55
CA LEU A 87 -12.34 -48.72 16.01
C LEU A 87 -13.44 -47.99 15.24
N ILE A 88 -14.22 -48.73 14.45
CA ILE A 88 -15.40 -48.20 13.77
C ILE A 88 -16.56 -48.31 14.75
N GLU A 89 -17.08 -47.17 15.21
CA GLU A 89 -18.23 -47.12 16.11
C GLU A 89 -19.54 -47.41 15.37
N GLU A 90 -20.47 -48.06 16.07
CA GLU A 90 -21.84 -48.25 15.64
C GLU A 90 -22.61 -46.93 15.82
N LYS A 91 -23.19 -46.40 14.74
CA LYS A 91 -24.04 -45.20 14.78
C LYS A 91 -25.47 -45.56 14.40
N ASN A 92 -26.40 -45.36 15.34
CA ASN A 92 -27.84 -45.59 15.17
C ASN A 92 -28.59 -44.45 14.43
N ASP A 93 -27.87 -43.44 13.93
CA ASP A 93 -28.51 -42.29 13.27
C ASP A 93 -28.74 -42.55 11.77
N SER A 94 -30.01 -42.73 11.40
CA SER A 94 -30.53 -43.04 10.06
C SER A 94 -30.05 -42.15 8.88
N ARG A 95 -29.38 -41.03 9.13
CA ARG A 95 -28.93 -40.09 8.09
C ARG A 95 -27.46 -40.22 7.67
N SER A 96 -26.59 -40.87 8.45
CA SER A 96 -25.24 -41.26 7.98
C SER A 96 -24.59 -42.32 8.88
N ASN A 97 -24.77 -43.60 8.56
CA ASN A 97 -24.21 -44.75 9.31
C ASN A 97 -22.69 -44.94 9.09
N CYS A 98 -21.92 -43.86 8.99
CA CYS A 98 -20.53 -43.90 8.57
C CYS A 98 -19.60 -43.26 9.61
N THR A 99 -18.47 -43.92 9.83
CA THR A 99 -17.41 -43.45 10.71
C THR A 99 -16.27 -42.89 9.88
N ALA A 100 -15.79 -41.71 10.27
CA ALA A 100 -14.72 -41.00 9.59
C ALA A 100 -13.37 -41.52 10.05
N LEU A 101 -12.63 -42.15 9.15
CA LEU A 101 -11.30 -42.68 9.36
C LEU A 101 -10.28 -41.66 8.84
N ASN A 102 -9.54 -41.01 9.74
CA ASN A 102 -8.49 -40.08 9.36
C ASN A 102 -7.16 -40.82 9.25
N LEU A 103 -6.53 -40.79 8.06
CA LEU A 103 -5.25 -41.43 7.79
C LEU A 103 -4.23 -40.40 7.31
N THR A 104 -2.97 -40.58 7.71
CA THR A 104 -1.85 -39.77 7.21
C THR A 104 -0.83 -40.67 6.52
N LEU A 105 -0.59 -40.45 5.23
CA LEU A 105 0.30 -41.30 4.42
C LEU A 105 1.68 -40.63 4.29
N LEU A 106 2.74 -41.31 4.74
CA LEU A 106 4.13 -40.83 4.71
C LEU A 106 4.94 -41.59 3.66
N THR A 107 5.94 -40.97 3.04
CA THR A 107 6.82 -41.62 2.04
C THR A 107 8.31 -41.43 2.30
N ASN A 108 9.09 -42.51 2.22
CA ASN A 108 10.56 -42.39 2.23
C ASN A 108 11.13 -41.98 0.87
N ASP A 109 10.33 -42.02 -0.19
CA ASP A 109 10.78 -41.73 -1.55
C ASP A 109 10.91 -40.22 -1.77
N ILE A 110 12.12 -39.78 -2.09
CA ILE A 110 12.45 -38.38 -2.39
C ILE A 110 11.95 -38.01 -3.79
N HIS A 111 11.76 -39.00 -4.67
CA HIS A 111 11.28 -38.81 -6.02
C HIS A 111 9.82 -39.25 -6.11
N PRO A 112 8.86 -38.32 -6.10
CA PRO A 112 7.45 -38.68 -6.12
C PRO A 112 7.11 -39.40 -7.42
N TYR A 113 6.94 -40.71 -7.33
CA TYR A 113 6.42 -41.53 -8.43
C TYR A 113 4.90 -41.30 -8.53
N PRO A 114 4.37 -40.92 -9.70
CA PRO A 114 2.92 -40.93 -9.94
C PRO A 114 2.46 -42.39 -10.00
N GLY A 115 2.16 -42.95 -8.83
CA GLY A 115 1.77 -44.35 -8.65
C GLY A 115 0.37 -44.50 -8.08
N VAL A 116 -0.15 -45.72 -8.21
CA VAL A 116 -1.33 -46.17 -7.48
C VAL A 116 -0.88 -46.89 -6.22
N ILE A 117 -1.41 -46.49 -5.09
CA ILE A 117 -1.28 -47.25 -3.85
C ILE A 117 -2.64 -47.87 -3.56
N ILE A 118 -2.62 -49.15 -3.22
CA ILE A 118 -3.79 -49.90 -2.82
C ILE A 118 -3.80 -49.88 -1.29
N VAL A 119 -4.87 -49.31 -0.72
CA VAL A 119 -5.14 -49.41 0.71
C VAL A 119 -6.07 -50.60 0.90
N ASP A 120 -5.55 -51.61 1.56
CA ASP A 120 -6.24 -52.85 1.88
C ASP A 120 -6.85 -52.73 3.28
N LEU A 121 -8.18 -52.77 3.36
CA LEU A 121 -8.90 -52.82 4.63
C LEU A 121 -9.26 -54.27 4.94
N SER A 122 -8.84 -54.76 6.11
CA SER A 122 -9.14 -56.11 6.57
C SER A 122 -9.81 -56.10 7.94
N LEU A 123 -10.81 -56.97 8.09
CA LEU A 123 -11.46 -57.23 9.37
C LEU A 123 -10.79 -58.42 10.05
N LYS A 124 -10.60 -58.32 11.37
CA LYS A 124 -10.21 -59.48 12.18
C LYS A 124 -11.47 -60.26 12.56
N SER A 125 -12.00 -61.01 11.61
CA SER A 125 -13.12 -61.94 11.80
C SER A 125 -12.66 -63.37 11.53
N SER A 126 -13.27 -64.34 12.21
CA SER A 126 -12.84 -65.74 12.21
C SER A 126 -12.88 -66.36 10.81
N ASN A 127 -11.70 -66.66 10.25
CA ASN A 127 -11.42 -67.52 9.10
C ASN A 127 -11.71 -67.00 7.66
N LYS A 128 -12.21 -65.76 7.46
CA LYS A 128 -12.30 -65.16 6.10
C LYS A 128 -11.80 -63.71 6.09
N ILE A 129 -10.78 -63.44 5.27
CA ILE A 129 -10.26 -62.08 5.05
C ILE A 129 -11.04 -61.47 3.87
N ASN A 130 -12.11 -60.73 4.17
CA ASN A 130 -12.71 -59.86 3.18
C ASN A 130 -11.79 -58.65 2.98
N ARG A 131 -11.25 -58.51 1.76
CA ARG A 131 -10.39 -57.38 1.37
C ARG A 131 -11.18 -56.44 0.50
N ASN A 132 -11.24 -55.19 0.93
CA ASN A 132 -11.60 -54.10 0.05
C ASN A 132 -10.34 -53.34 -0.33
N GLU A 133 -10.13 -53.22 -1.64
CA GLU A 133 -8.99 -52.53 -2.23
C GLU A 133 -9.40 -51.11 -2.61
N TYR A 134 -8.67 -50.12 -2.11
CA TYR A 134 -8.90 -48.72 -2.47
C TYR A 134 -7.68 -48.16 -3.21
N THR A 135 -7.89 -47.77 -4.46
CA THR A 135 -6.86 -47.16 -5.30
C THR A 135 -6.75 -45.66 -5.01
N ILE A 136 -5.62 -45.25 -4.44
CA ILE A 136 -5.27 -43.85 -4.24
C ILE A 136 -4.18 -43.46 -5.24
N LYS A 137 -4.38 -42.34 -5.96
CA LYS A 137 -3.38 -41.78 -6.88
C LYS A 137 -2.56 -40.71 -6.17
N PHE A 138 -1.27 -40.96 -6.01
CA PHE A 138 -0.37 -39.98 -5.42
C PHE A 138 0.16 -38.99 -6.46
N ARG A 139 0.33 -37.74 -6.04
CA ARG A 139 0.98 -36.68 -6.82
C ARG A 139 2.22 -36.19 -6.09
N SER A 140 3.16 -35.63 -6.85
CA SER A 140 4.28 -34.84 -6.31
C SER A 140 3.77 -33.69 -5.45
N CYS A 141 4.55 -33.27 -4.44
CA CYS A 141 4.16 -32.13 -3.61
C CYS A 141 3.75 -30.93 -4.47
N PRO A 142 2.67 -30.23 -4.10
CA PRO A 142 2.20 -29.09 -4.87
C PRO A 142 3.22 -27.95 -4.78
N ILE A 143 3.13 -27.01 -5.71
CA ILE A 143 4.07 -25.89 -5.77
C ILE A 143 4.01 -25.07 -4.47
N GLY A 144 5.17 -24.71 -3.92
CA GLY A 144 5.26 -24.11 -2.59
C GLY A 144 5.49 -25.13 -1.46
N PHE A 145 5.39 -26.42 -1.78
CA PHE A 145 5.72 -27.51 -0.89
C PHE A 145 6.87 -28.35 -1.44
N GLU A 146 7.69 -28.88 -0.55
CA GLU A 146 8.82 -29.73 -0.89
C GLU A 146 8.84 -30.93 0.08
N ASN A 147 9.13 -32.12 -0.45
CA ASN A 147 9.36 -33.28 0.38
C ASN A 147 10.75 -33.17 1.01
N LYS A 148 10.82 -32.55 2.19
CA LYS A 148 12.03 -32.61 3.03
C LYS A 148 12.06 -34.01 3.63
N GLY A 149 13.21 -34.69 3.63
CA GLY A 149 13.40 -36.14 3.90
C GLY A 149 12.75 -36.76 5.17
N ASN A 150 12.00 -35.98 5.94
CA ASN A 150 11.05 -36.37 6.98
C ASN A 150 9.72 -36.96 6.46
N LYS A 151 9.60 -37.25 5.16
CA LYS A 151 8.51 -38.05 4.57
C LYS A 151 7.15 -37.33 4.43
N ILE A 152 7.14 -36.00 4.55
CA ILE A 152 5.96 -35.13 4.50
C ILE A 152 6.25 -33.97 3.54
N CYS A 153 5.25 -33.54 2.77
CA CYS A 153 5.33 -32.29 2.03
C CYS A 153 5.28 -31.10 3.03
N GLU A 154 6.43 -30.48 3.26
CA GLU A 154 6.58 -29.28 4.10
C GLU A 154 6.70 -28.03 3.22
N CYS A 155 6.74 -26.83 3.82
CA CYS A 155 7.03 -25.60 3.08
C CYS A 155 8.32 -25.74 2.27
N ASP A 156 8.29 -25.31 1.00
CA ASP A 156 9.49 -25.21 0.18
C ASP A 156 10.53 -24.32 0.89
N THR A 157 11.79 -24.72 0.81
CA THR A 157 12.93 -24.01 1.44
C THR A 157 12.99 -22.55 1.05
N LEU A 158 12.57 -22.19 -0.18
CA LEU A 158 12.56 -20.83 -0.70
C LEU A 158 11.58 -19.90 0.04
N ILE A 159 10.46 -20.44 0.53
CA ILE A 159 9.42 -19.66 1.22
C ILE A 159 9.41 -19.90 2.73
N THR A 160 10.25 -20.80 3.24
CA THR A 160 10.30 -21.13 4.67
C THR A 160 10.77 -19.91 5.47
N ALA A 161 9.93 -19.39 6.35
CA ALA A 161 10.24 -18.29 7.26
C ALA A 161 9.53 -18.49 8.62
N PRO A 162 10.05 -17.93 9.73
CA PRO A 162 9.42 -18.07 11.05
C PRO A 162 7.97 -17.57 11.10
N SER A 163 7.63 -16.61 10.25
CA SER A 163 6.30 -16.00 10.09
C SER A 163 5.33 -16.81 9.21
N ARG A 164 5.73 -17.99 8.73
CA ARG A 164 4.94 -18.78 7.78
C ARG A 164 4.75 -20.22 8.23
N SER A 165 3.53 -20.71 8.12
CA SER A 165 3.22 -22.12 8.34
C SER A 165 2.45 -22.68 7.15
N CYS A 166 2.88 -23.84 6.64
CA CYS A 166 2.22 -24.51 5.52
C CYS A 166 1.51 -25.76 6.03
N ASP A 167 0.23 -25.89 5.67
CA ASP A 167 -0.56 -27.09 5.92
C ASP A 167 -0.93 -27.74 4.59
N ILE A 168 -0.34 -28.91 4.33
CA ILE A 168 -0.59 -29.70 3.13
C ILE A 168 -2.02 -30.26 3.09
N SER A 169 -2.67 -30.46 4.25
CA SER A 169 -4.04 -31.00 4.32
C SER A 169 -5.05 -30.03 3.71
N SER A 170 -4.87 -28.74 4.01
CA SER A 170 -5.68 -27.66 3.46
C SER A 170 -5.07 -27.00 2.22
N LYS A 171 -3.82 -27.32 1.87
CA LYS A 171 -3.00 -26.68 0.82
C LYS A 171 -2.88 -25.17 1.04
N ASN A 172 -2.84 -24.80 2.30
CA ASN A 172 -2.79 -23.41 2.74
C ASN A 172 -1.38 -23.07 3.20
N ILE A 173 -0.87 -21.94 2.73
CA ILE A 173 0.33 -21.29 3.24
C ILE A 173 -0.16 -20.08 4.03
N THR A 174 -0.01 -20.15 5.35
CA THR A 174 -0.29 -19.01 6.22
C THR A 174 0.94 -18.11 6.29
N SER A 175 0.74 -16.80 6.13
CA SER A 175 1.83 -15.82 6.21
C SER A 175 1.38 -14.53 6.89
N ASP A 176 2.22 -14.03 7.79
CA ASP A 176 2.02 -12.75 8.48
C ASP A 176 2.82 -11.58 7.86
N ASP A 177 3.55 -11.83 6.76
CA ASP A 177 4.43 -10.82 6.15
C ASP A 177 3.92 -10.24 4.81
N ILE A 178 4.60 -9.18 4.34
CA ILE A 178 4.27 -8.38 3.15
C ILE A 178 4.85 -8.96 1.84
N SER A 179 5.26 -10.22 1.84
CA SER A 179 5.97 -10.83 0.72
C SER A 179 5.07 -11.12 -0.48
N TRP A 180 5.70 -11.20 -1.66
CA TRP A 180 5.08 -11.69 -2.88
C TRP A 180 5.53 -13.13 -3.14
N ILE A 181 4.58 -14.04 -3.36
CA ILE A 181 4.79 -15.43 -3.77
C ILE A 181 4.09 -15.66 -5.11
N GLY A 182 4.81 -16.19 -6.10
CA GLY A 182 4.20 -16.45 -7.39
C GLY A 182 5.04 -17.35 -8.28
N MET A 183 4.70 -17.35 -9.56
CA MET A 183 5.42 -18.10 -10.58
C MET A 183 6.30 -17.17 -11.39
N TYR A 184 7.55 -17.55 -11.59
CA TYR A 184 8.46 -16.93 -12.54
C TYR A 184 8.59 -17.81 -13.78
N LYS A 185 8.47 -17.21 -14.97
CA LYS A 185 8.64 -17.89 -16.25
C LYS A 185 9.95 -17.41 -16.88
N GLY A 186 10.97 -18.26 -16.86
CA GLY A 186 12.26 -17.94 -17.46
C GLY A 186 12.21 -17.96 -19.00
N SER A 187 13.30 -17.52 -19.64
CA SER A 187 13.44 -17.48 -21.10
C SER A 187 13.19 -18.85 -21.77
N ASN A 188 13.43 -19.95 -21.06
CA ASN A 188 13.22 -21.32 -21.54
C ASN A 188 11.75 -21.79 -21.42
N ASN A 189 10.79 -20.89 -21.20
CA ASN A 189 9.37 -21.18 -20.91
C ASN A 189 9.10 -22.08 -19.69
N LYS A 190 10.12 -22.47 -18.93
CA LYS A 190 9.98 -23.24 -17.69
C LYS A 190 9.49 -22.32 -16.56
N SER A 191 8.36 -22.67 -15.96
CA SER A 191 7.79 -21.97 -14.81
C SER A 191 8.32 -22.56 -13.51
N THR A 192 8.69 -21.69 -12.56
CA THR A 192 9.24 -22.08 -11.26
C THR A 192 8.70 -21.19 -10.15
N LEU A 193 8.61 -21.74 -8.93
CA LEU A 193 8.26 -20.96 -7.74
C LEU A 193 9.23 -19.79 -7.57
N ALA A 194 8.67 -18.64 -7.26
CA ALA A 194 9.37 -17.40 -7.05
C ALA A 194 8.86 -16.69 -5.79
N TYR A 195 9.79 -16.06 -5.10
CA TYR A 195 9.57 -15.38 -3.84
C TYR A 195 10.27 -14.03 -3.83
N SER A 196 9.59 -13.00 -3.34
CA SER A 196 10.19 -11.71 -3.03
C SER A 196 9.74 -11.26 -1.65
N GLN A 197 10.70 -10.81 -0.83
CA GLN A 197 10.41 -10.22 0.47
C GLN A 197 9.59 -8.93 0.34
N TYR A 198 9.69 -8.25 -0.80
CA TYR A 198 9.05 -6.97 -1.03
C TYR A 198 8.00 -7.05 -2.14
N CYS A 199 6.82 -6.48 -1.86
CA CYS A 199 5.83 -6.15 -2.88
C CYS A 199 5.53 -4.64 -2.86
N PRO A 200 5.45 -3.96 -4.02
CA PRO A 200 5.08 -2.56 -4.06
C PRO A 200 3.75 -2.28 -3.37
N ILE A 201 3.71 -1.20 -2.59
CA ILE A 201 2.50 -0.79 -1.87
C ILE A 201 1.37 -0.47 -2.86
N GLY A 202 0.20 -1.09 -2.65
CA GLY A 202 -0.98 -0.95 -3.49
C GLY A 202 -1.00 -1.85 -4.74
N TYR A 203 -0.01 -2.74 -4.90
CA TYR A 203 0.03 -3.69 -6.02
C TYR A 203 -0.45 -5.07 -5.59
N CYS A 204 0.07 -5.58 -4.48
CA CYS A 204 -0.42 -6.81 -3.88
C CYS A 204 -1.66 -6.53 -3.02
N ASN A 205 -2.58 -7.49 -3.00
CA ASN A 205 -3.74 -7.53 -2.12
C ASN A 205 -3.29 -7.88 -0.69
N ILE A 206 -2.59 -6.92 -0.08
CA ILE A 206 -2.00 -7.02 1.24
C ILE A 206 -3.07 -6.58 2.25
N LYS A 207 -4.27 -7.18 2.21
CA LYS A 207 -5.25 -6.89 3.25
C LYS A 207 -4.64 -7.31 4.61
N SER A 208 -4.62 -6.34 5.51
CA SER A 208 -3.92 -6.32 6.80
C SER A 208 -2.42 -5.99 6.73
N LEU A 209 -2.16 -4.70 6.90
CA LEU A 209 -0.93 -4.16 7.47
C LEU A 209 -0.86 -4.40 9.00
N VAL A 210 -1.90 -5.01 9.61
CA VAL A 210 -2.11 -5.06 11.06
C VAL A 210 -3.02 -6.25 11.44
N GLY A 211 -2.43 -7.36 11.90
CA GLY A 211 -3.11 -8.33 12.78
C GLY A 211 -3.95 -9.47 12.18
N THR A 212 -4.04 -9.68 10.87
CA THR A 212 -4.73 -10.89 10.34
C THR A 212 -3.81 -11.73 9.45
N SER A 213 -3.54 -12.96 9.90
CA SER A 213 -2.77 -13.95 9.15
C SER A 213 -3.38 -14.21 7.77
N ARG A 214 -2.59 -14.06 6.72
CA ARG A 214 -3.05 -14.33 5.35
C ARG A 214 -3.04 -15.82 5.09
N ILE A 215 -4.07 -16.33 4.43
CA ILE A 215 -4.13 -17.72 3.97
C ILE A 215 -3.98 -17.71 2.45
N ILE A 216 -2.84 -18.15 1.95
CA ILE A 216 -2.58 -18.33 0.52
C ILE A 216 -2.93 -19.78 0.19
N LYS A 217 -3.96 -19.98 -0.64
CA LYS A 217 -4.34 -21.29 -1.16
C LYS A 217 -3.57 -21.59 -2.44
N VAL A 218 -3.04 -22.79 -2.52
CA VAL A 218 -2.40 -23.31 -3.74
C VAL A 218 -3.44 -24.10 -4.53
N ASN A 219 -3.70 -23.68 -5.78
CA ASN A 219 -4.57 -24.39 -6.71
C ASN A 219 -3.73 -25.28 -7.64
N ASP A 220 -3.90 -26.60 -7.51
CA ASP A 220 -3.07 -27.60 -8.17
C ASP A 220 -3.33 -27.73 -9.68
N ASP A 221 -4.54 -27.39 -10.16
CA ASP A 221 -4.92 -27.64 -11.55
C ASP A 221 -4.34 -26.58 -12.50
N ASN A 222 -4.15 -25.35 -12.01
CA ASN A 222 -3.63 -24.22 -12.77
C ASN A 222 -2.31 -23.65 -12.25
N ASN A 223 -1.71 -24.27 -11.21
CA ASN A 223 -0.53 -23.73 -10.52
C ASN A 223 -0.70 -22.27 -10.07
N ALA A 224 -1.93 -21.91 -9.71
CA ALA A 224 -2.31 -20.56 -9.34
C ALA A 224 -2.26 -20.38 -7.81
N PHE A 225 -1.74 -19.25 -7.35
CA PHE A 225 -1.78 -18.85 -5.95
C PHE A 225 -2.96 -17.90 -5.74
N GLU A 226 -3.91 -18.32 -4.93
CA GLU A 226 -5.10 -17.54 -4.59
C GLU A 226 -5.02 -17.11 -3.12
N VAL A 227 -5.39 -15.86 -2.80
CA VAL A 227 -5.44 -15.39 -1.41
C VAL A 227 -6.88 -15.52 -0.92
N VAL A 228 -7.06 -16.22 0.19
CA VAL A 228 -8.34 -16.33 0.90
C VAL A 228 -8.23 -15.59 2.23
N LEU A 229 -9.11 -14.60 2.39
CA LEU A 229 -9.22 -13.82 3.63
C LEU A 229 -10.19 -14.53 4.57
N SER A 230 -9.73 -14.89 5.77
CA SER A 230 -10.47 -15.69 6.75
C SER A 230 -11.71 -15.01 7.34
N ASN A 231 -11.92 -13.71 7.10
CA ASN A 231 -12.92 -12.90 7.82
C ASN A 231 -14.21 -12.58 7.04
N GLU A 232 -14.42 -13.09 5.82
CA GLU A 232 -15.68 -12.89 5.10
C GLU A 232 -16.51 -14.19 5.12
N VAL A 233 -17.74 -14.11 5.67
CA VAL A 233 -18.75 -15.19 5.82
C VAL A 233 -19.12 -15.87 4.48
N SER A 234 -18.62 -15.33 3.38
CA SER A 234 -18.61 -15.93 2.05
C SER A 234 -17.17 -15.84 1.54
N ALA A 235 -16.39 -16.92 1.64
CA ALA A 235 -14.99 -16.95 1.25
C ALA A 235 -14.81 -16.74 -0.27
N SER A 236 -14.79 -15.48 -0.73
CA SER A 236 -14.39 -15.14 -2.09
C SER A 236 -12.87 -15.21 -2.19
N SER A 237 -12.34 -16.13 -3.01
CA SER A 237 -10.92 -16.13 -3.33
C SER A 237 -10.60 -14.90 -4.17
N LYS A 238 -9.55 -14.17 -3.79
CA LYS A 238 -9.07 -13.01 -4.53
C LYS A 238 -7.65 -13.28 -5.01
N SER A 239 -7.29 -12.73 -6.16
CA SER A 239 -5.92 -12.78 -6.64
C SER A 239 -4.96 -12.16 -5.60
N MET A 240 -3.71 -12.62 -5.62
CA MET A 240 -2.66 -12.01 -4.80
C MET A 240 -2.35 -10.56 -5.20
N CYS A 241 -2.73 -10.18 -6.41
CA CYS A 241 -2.64 -8.82 -6.93
C CYS A 241 -3.96 -8.07 -6.78
N GLU A 242 -3.88 -6.75 -6.55
CA GLU A 242 -5.00 -5.83 -6.40
C GLU A 242 -5.12 -4.89 -7.62
N SER A 243 -6.27 -4.22 -7.78
CA SER A 243 -6.45 -3.15 -8.78
C SER A 243 -6.21 -3.61 -10.22
N ASN A 244 -6.71 -4.80 -10.57
CA ASN A 244 -6.57 -5.43 -11.90
C ASN A 244 -5.11 -5.63 -12.34
N ARG A 245 -4.21 -5.82 -11.37
CA ARG A 245 -2.80 -6.16 -11.63
C ARG A 245 -2.58 -7.66 -11.69
N GLY A 246 -1.48 -8.06 -12.31
CA GLY A 246 -1.03 -9.45 -12.46
C GLY A 246 0.48 -9.53 -12.65
N GLY A 247 0.96 -10.73 -12.97
CA GLY A 247 2.39 -10.95 -13.26
C GLY A 247 3.31 -10.92 -12.04
N ILE A 248 4.61 -10.84 -12.33
CA ILE A 248 5.67 -10.85 -11.31
C ILE A 248 5.58 -9.56 -10.48
N LEU A 249 5.59 -9.68 -9.15
CA LEU A 249 5.39 -8.57 -8.21
C LEU A 249 4.09 -7.76 -8.42
N CYS A 250 3.10 -8.32 -9.13
CA CYS A 250 1.89 -7.59 -9.53
C CYS A 250 2.21 -6.34 -10.40
N GLY A 251 3.32 -6.36 -11.13
CA GLY A 251 3.81 -5.26 -11.95
C GLY A 251 2.98 -5.01 -13.21
N GLU A 252 2.41 -6.05 -13.78
CA GLU A 252 1.68 -6.02 -15.05
C GLU A 252 0.18 -5.74 -14.84
N CYS A 253 -0.49 -5.29 -15.90
CA CYS A 253 -1.95 -5.22 -15.94
C CYS A 253 -2.54 -6.50 -16.53
N ILE A 254 -3.71 -6.92 -16.06
CA ILE A 254 -4.44 -8.03 -16.69
C ILE A 254 -4.88 -7.68 -18.11
N ASN A 255 -5.04 -8.70 -18.95
CA ASN A 255 -5.47 -8.53 -20.35
C ASN A 255 -6.74 -7.68 -20.46
N GLY A 256 -6.73 -6.70 -21.36
CA GLY A 256 -7.85 -5.76 -21.57
C GLY A 256 -7.84 -4.55 -20.63
N THR A 257 -6.87 -4.44 -19.72
CA THR A 257 -6.66 -3.25 -18.88
C THR A 257 -5.32 -2.59 -19.18
N SER A 258 -5.14 -1.35 -18.73
CA SER A 258 -3.93 -0.57 -18.98
C SER A 258 -3.60 0.30 -17.78
N ILE A 259 -2.32 0.65 -17.64
CA ILE A 259 -1.88 1.57 -16.60
C ILE A 259 -2.45 2.96 -16.92
N VAL A 260 -2.86 3.68 -15.89
CA VAL A 260 -3.31 5.07 -15.99
C VAL A 260 -2.22 6.03 -15.51
N TYR A 261 -2.21 7.24 -16.06
CA TYR A 261 -1.12 8.20 -15.83
C TYR A 261 -1.06 8.71 -14.37
N GLY A 262 -2.21 8.82 -13.70
CA GLY A 262 -2.28 9.20 -12.27
C GLY A 262 -1.95 8.05 -11.30
N PRO A 263 -2.94 7.40 -10.68
CA PRO A 263 -2.72 6.30 -9.75
C PRO A 263 -2.07 5.08 -10.41
N ASN A 264 -1.47 4.19 -9.61
CA ASN A 264 -0.84 2.97 -10.09
C ASN A 264 -1.83 1.82 -10.30
N ASN A 265 -3.09 2.10 -10.64
CA ASN A 265 -4.11 1.07 -10.81
C ASN A 265 -4.29 0.76 -12.29
N CYS A 266 -4.68 -0.47 -12.61
CA CYS A 266 -5.03 -0.84 -13.98
C CYS A 266 -6.54 -0.61 -14.21
N HIS A 267 -6.87 0.10 -15.29
CA HIS A 267 -8.26 0.37 -15.67
C HIS A 267 -8.52 -0.07 -17.10
N VAL A 268 -9.78 -0.40 -17.39
CA VAL A 268 -10.24 -0.52 -18.78
C VAL A 268 -10.28 0.87 -19.35
N CYS A 269 -9.44 1.12 -20.35
CA CYS A 269 -9.34 2.41 -21.00
C CYS A 269 -10.27 2.47 -22.22
N SER A 270 -10.85 3.65 -22.44
CA SER A 270 -11.70 3.93 -23.61
C SER A 270 -10.92 4.75 -24.64
N ASP A 271 -11.42 4.77 -25.87
CA ASP A 271 -10.77 5.48 -26.98
C ASP A 271 -10.86 7.01 -26.90
N TRP A 272 -11.33 7.57 -25.78
CA TRP A 272 -11.41 9.01 -25.50
C TRP A 272 -10.05 9.65 -25.16
N TRP A 273 -8.97 8.95 -25.48
CA TRP A 273 -7.62 9.35 -25.13
C TRP A 273 -7.20 10.68 -25.76
N LEU A 274 -7.69 10.99 -26.98
CA LEU A 274 -7.41 12.26 -27.66
C LEU A 274 -7.95 13.47 -26.88
N LEU A 275 -9.16 13.35 -26.31
CA LEU A 275 -9.73 14.41 -25.48
C LEU A 275 -8.89 14.62 -24.21
N THR A 276 -8.46 13.51 -23.59
CA THR A 276 -7.60 13.55 -22.40
C THR A 276 -6.28 14.26 -22.72
N LEU A 277 -5.67 13.96 -23.86
CA LEU A 277 -4.45 14.63 -24.32
C LEU A 277 -4.64 16.15 -24.50
N MET A 278 -5.76 16.57 -25.08
CA MET A 278 -6.09 18.01 -25.24
C MET A 278 -6.25 18.72 -23.90
N VAL A 279 -6.85 18.07 -22.90
CA VAL A 279 -6.96 18.63 -21.54
C VAL A 279 -5.56 18.82 -20.93
N TYR A 280 -4.66 17.85 -21.08
CA TYR A 280 -3.28 17.98 -20.60
C TYR A 280 -2.51 19.10 -21.32
N LEU A 281 -2.66 19.19 -22.63
CA LEU A 281 -2.02 20.21 -23.47
C LEU A 281 -2.51 21.63 -23.15
N THR A 282 -3.70 21.77 -22.56
CA THR A 282 -4.25 23.08 -22.16
C THR A 282 -4.01 23.41 -20.69
N ALA A 283 -3.93 22.39 -19.82
CA ALA A 283 -3.70 22.57 -18.38
C ALA A 283 -2.34 23.23 -18.06
N GLY A 284 -1.27 22.88 -18.78
CA GLY A 284 0.06 23.45 -18.56
C GLY A 284 0.12 24.98 -18.82
N PRO A 285 -0.29 25.47 -20.00
CA PRO A 285 -0.38 26.89 -20.30
C PRO A 285 -1.31 27.63 -19.33
N LEU A 286 -2.44 27.04 -18.94
CA LEU A 286 -3.36 27.62 -17.97
C LEU A 286 -2.71 27.78 -16.59
N LEU A 287 -1.98 26.76 -16.11
CA LEU A 287 -1.23 26.83 -14.87
C LEU A 287 -0.19 27.98 -14.92
N ILE A 288 0.61 28.04 -15.98
CA ILE A 288 1.63 29.09 -16.15
C ILE A 288 0.97 30.47 -16.18
N TYR A 289 -0.13 30.63 -16.91
CA TYR A 289 -0.90 31.86 -16.95
C TYR A 289 -1.41 32.27 -15.57
N LEU A 290 -1.95 31.34 -14.77
CA LEU A 290 -2.42 31.60 -13.41
C LEU A 290 -1.28 32.04 -12.49
N LEU A 291 -0.10 31.41 -12.59
CA LEU A 291 1.08 31.82 -11.80
C LEU A 291 1.51 33.25 -12.12
N TYR A 292 1.49 33.65 -13.40
CA TYR A 292 1.76 35.02 -13.81
C TYR A 292 0.67 35.99 -13.36
N ALA A 293 -0.59 35.70 -13.67
CA ALA A 293 -1.71 36.60 -13.43
C ALA A 293 -1.91 36.89 -11.93
N LEU A 294 -1.69 35.88 -11.08
CA LEU A 294 -1.87 36.00 -9.63
C LEU A 294 -0.56 36.29 -8.88
N LYS A 295 0.59 36.35 -9.57
CA LYS A 295 1.92 36.44 -8.95
C LYS A 295 2.12 35.37 -7.84
N LEU A 296 1.59 34.16 -8.08
CA LEU A 296 1.68 33.03 -7.17
C LEU A 296 3.05 32.37 -7.29
N THR A 297 4.08 33.05 -6.81
CA THR A 297 5.46 32.60 -6.93
C THR A 297 6.07 32.38 -5.55
N ILE A 298 7.08 31.51 -5.47
CA ILE A 298 7.77 31.26 -4.19
C ILE A 298 8.44 32.51 -3.61
N THR A 299 8.72 33.52 -4.45
CA THR A 299 9.21 34.86 -4.04
C THR A 299 8.26 35.57 -3.09
N THR A 300 6.95 35.40 -3.29
CA THR A 300 5.95 36.03 -2.42
C THR A 300 5.88 35.33 -1.06
N GLY A 301 6.31 34.08 -0.99
CA GLY A 301 6.39 33.27 0.23
C GLY A 301 5.07 32.65 0.67
N THR A 302 3.91 33.05 0.13
CA THR A 302 2.59 32.59 0.62
C THR A 302 2.31 31.12 0.32
N ILE A 303 2.90 30.57 -0.74
CA ILE A 303 2.66 29.19 -1.19
C ILE A 303 3.72 28.20 -0.68
N ASN A 304 4.84 28.67 -0.12
CA ASN A 304 5.97 27.82 0.27
C ASN A 304 5.56 26.75 1.29
N GLY A 305 4.73 27.14 2.25
CA GLY A 305 4.17 26.23 3.26
C GLY A 305 3.32 25.12 2.68
N ILE A 306 2.46 25.51 1.74
CA ILE A 306 1.46 24.65 1.12
C ILE A 306 2.15 23.65 0.18
N ILE A 307 3.11 24.10 -0.63
CA ILE A 307 3.89 23.23 -1.51
C ILE A 307 4.65 22.20 -0.69
N PHE A 308 5.36 22.61 0.37
CA PHE A 308 6.08 21.67 1.22
C PHE A 308 5.16 20.65 1.87
N TYR A 309 4.00 21.07 2.40
CA TYR A 309 3.02 20.14 2.95
C TYR A 309 2.64 19.11 1.88
N ALA A 310 2.28 19.56 0.67
CA ALA A 310 1.86 18.65 -0.39
C ALA A 310 2.98 17.67 -0.78
N GLN A 311 4.20 18.16 -0.97
CA GLN A 311 5.36 17.34 -1.34
C GLN A 311 5.69 16.30 -0.25
N ALA A 312 5.69 16.70 1.02
CA ALA A 312 5.98 15.81 2.14
C ALA A 312 4.82 14.85 2.44
N ALA A 313 3.56 15.25 2.23
CA ALA A 313 2.40 14.37 2.37
C ALA A 313 2.36 13.28 1.28
N ASN A 314 2.79 13.62 0.06
CA ASN A 314 2.90 12.63 -1.01
C ASN A 314 4.00 11.59 -0.74
N CYS A 315 4.99 11.92 0.09
CA CYS A 315 5.99 10.99 0.57
C CYS A 315 5.39 10.06 1.63
N GLY A 316 4.85 8.93 1.20
CA GLY A 316 4.39 7.83 2.06
C GLY A 316 3.00 8.00 2.65
N LEU A 317 2.60 9.18 3.12
CA LEU A 317 1.30 9.34 3.77
C LEU A 317 0.14 9.11 2.79
N THR A 318 0.15 9.72 1.59
CA THR A 318 -0.89 9.45 0.58
C THR A 318 -0.90 8.00 0.11
N THR A 319 0.26 7.33 0.06
CA THR A 319 0.38 5.91 -0.27
C THR A 319 -0.25 5.02 0.81
N ILE A 320 0.03 5.29 2.09
CA ILE A 320 -0.55 4.59 3.25
C ILE A 320 -2.08 4.77 3.26
N LEU A 321 -2.58 5.95 2.87
CA LEU A 321 -4.01 6.27 2.88
C LEU A 321 -4.79 5.74 1.67
N GLN A 322 -4.13 5.52 0.54
CA GLN A 322 -4.75 4.91 -0.64
C GLN A 322 -4.96 3.39 -0.46
N TYR A 323 -4.31 2.81 0.54
CA TYR A 323 -4.25 1.38 0.79
C TYR A 323 -5.54 0.77 1.37
N PRO A 324 -6.28 1.39 2.32
CA PRO A 324 -7.62 0.91 2.68
C PRO A 324 -8.64 1.29 1.59
N LYS A 325 -8.48 0.74 0.38
CA LYS A 325 -9.37 1.05 -0.75
C LYS A 325 -10.67 0.24 -0.75
N TYR A 326 -10.82 -0.72 0.16
CA TYR A 326 -11.99 -1.58 0.22
C TYR A 326 -12.71 -1.50 1.56
N THR A 327 -13.82 -0.74 1.56
CA THR A 327 -15.15 -1.08 2.14
C THR A 327 -15.97 0.17 2.48
N HIS A 328 -15.77 1.32 1.82
CA HIS A 328 -16.45 2.54 2.25
C HIS A 328 -17.29 3.13 1.13
N GLU A 329 -18.51 2.60 1.00
CA GLU A 329 -19.62 3.36 0.43
C GLU A 329 -19.90 4.55 1.36
N GLY A 330 -19.88 5.78 0.82
CA GLY A 330 -20.26 6.98 1.56
C GLY A 330 -19.36 8.20 1.34
N TYR A 331 -19.72 9.28 2.03
CA TYR A 331 -19.13 10.62 1.85
C TYR A 331 -17.62 10.68 2.13
N LEU A 332 -17.11 9.88 3.08
CA LEU A 332 -15.69 9.93 3.48
C LEU A 332 -14.73 9.51 2.35
N SER A 333 -15.13 8.51 1.55
CA SER A 333 -14.34 8.03 0.40
C SER A 333 -14.25 9.09 -0.71
N LEU A 334 -15.36 9.80 -0.94
CA LEU A 334 -15.37 10.93 -1.87
C LEU A 334 -14.45 12.05 -1.37
N CYS A 335 -14.57 12.43 -0.09
CA CYS A 335 -13.73 13.48 0.49
C CYS A 335 -12.23 13.11 0.50
N SER A 336 -11.88 11.86 0.80
CA SER A 336 -10.48 11.41 0.76
C SER A 336 -9.92 11.41 -0.67
N THR A 337 -10.71 11.00 -1.66
CA THR A 337 -10.33 11.05 -3.07
C THR A 337 -10.07 12.49 -3.53
N ILE A 338 -10.96 13.43 -3.17
CA ILE A 338 -10.79 14.86 -3.49
C ILE A 338 -9.55 15.43 -2.79
N ALA A 339 -9.35 15.10 -1.51
CA ALA A 339 -8.18 15.52 -0.73
C ALA A 339 -6.86 15.03 -1.36
N ILE A 340 -6.78 13.75 -1.71
CA ILE A 340 -5.63 13.15 -2.39
C ILE A 340 -5.42 13.81 -3.76
N ALA A 341 -6.49 14.04 -4.52
CA ALA A 341 -6.40 14.68 -5.82
C ALA A 341 -5.86 16.11 -5.72
N PHE A 342 -6.27 16.87 -4.70
CA PHE A 342 -5.74 18.20 -4.42
C PHE A 342 -4.25 18.18 -4.07
N LEU A 343 -3.79 17.26 -3.21
CA LEU A 343 -2.36 17.14 -2.88
C LEU A 343 -1.53 16.75 -4.10
N LYS A 344 -2.02 15.81 -4.91
CA LYS A 344 -1.38 15.42 -6.16
C LYS A 344 -1.31 16.58 -7.15
N PHE A 345 -2.39 17.35 -7.30
CA PHE A 345 -2.42 18.55 -8.14
C PHE A 345 -1.33 19.56 -7.74
N LEU A 346 -1.15 19.82 -6.44
CA LEU A 346 -0.10 20.70 -5.93
C LEU A 346 1.33 20.20 -6.23
N ASN A 347 1.50 18.92 -6.54
CA ASN A 347 2.78 18.29 -6.90
C ASN A 347 2.92 18.03 -8.42
N LEU A 348 2.05 18.60 -9.25
CA LEU A 348 1.98 18.33 -10.69
C LEU A 348 1.78 16.84 -10.98
N GLU A 349 1.10 16.13 -10.09
CA GLU A 349 0.66 14.76 -10.30
C GLU A 349 -0.85 14.72 -10.52
N VAL A 350 -1.28 13.74 -11.30
CA VAL A 350 -2.69 13.59 -11.64
C VAL A 350 -3.36 12.80 -10.54
N GLY A 351 -4.31 13.46 -9.88
CA GLY A 351 -5.07 12.93 -8.75
C GLY A 351 -5.98 11.75 -9.08
N TYR A 352 -6.40 11.64 -10.33
CA TYR A 352 -7.45 10.74 -10.79
C TYR A 352 -6.95 9.78 -11.89
N PRO A 353 -7.57 8.60 -12.04
CA PRO A 353 -7.21 7.67 -13.11
C PRO A 353 -7.54 8.27 -14.48
N THR A 354 -6.52 8.66 -15.23
CA THR A 354 -6.64 9.10 -16.63
C THR A 354 -5.97 8.11 -17.57
N CYS A 355 -6.76 7.59 -18.51
CA CYS A 355 -6.30 6.78 -19.61
C CYS A 355 -5.73 7.66 -20.73
N LEU A 356 -4.43 7.51 -21.01
CA LEU A 356 -3.76 8.22 -22.12
C LEU A 356 -3.81 7.46 -23.45
N TYR A 357 -3.92 6.14 -23.42
CA TYR A 357 -4.22 5.26 -24.56
C TYR A 357 -4.31 3.80 -24.05
N ASN A 358 -4.84 2.89 -24.87
CA ASN A 358 -4.95 1.47 -24.53
C ASN A 358 -3.60 0.76 -24.71
N GLY A 359 -3.17 0.00 -23.70
CA GLY A 359 -1.90 -0.72 -23.68
C GLY A 359 -0.73 0.06 -23.07
N MET A 360 -0.98 1.17 -22.37
CA MET A 360 0.09 1.89 -21.65
C MET A 360 0.64 1.02 -20.51
N ASP A 361 1.96 0.85 -20.48
CA ASP A 361 2.73 0.12 -19.48
C ASP A 361 3.41 1.09 -18.49
N MET A 362 4.21 0.53 -17.57
CA MET A 362 4.86 1.31 -16.52
C MET A 362 6.05 2.09 -17.08
N LEU A 363 6.76 1.54 -18.08
CA LEU A 363 7.87 2.22 -18.76
C LEU A 363 7.41 3.53 -19.39
N VAL A 364 6.34 3.49 -20.19
CA VAL A 364 5.82 4.66 -20.89
C VAL A 364 5.26 5.68 -19.90
N LYS A 365 4.59 5.24 -18.84
CA LYS A 365 4.16 6.13 -17.75
C LYS A 365 5.33 6.94 -17.17
N MET A 366 6.49 6.30 -16.96
CA MET A 366 7.67 6.99 -16.43
C MET A 366 8.26 8.00 -17.42
N TYR A 367 8.30 7.70 -18.72
CA TYR A 367 8.69 8.69 -19.73
C TYR A 367 7.77 9.92 -19.71
N PHE A 368 6.44 9.72 -19.66
CA PHE A 368 5.50 10.84 -19.60
C PHE A 368 5.68 11.72 -18.36
N SER A 369 6.02 11.14 -17.21
CA SER A 369 6.29 11.89 -15.97
C SER A 369 7.37 12.97 -16.18
N PHE A 370 8.46 12.63 -16.90
CA PHE A 370 9.53 13.57 -17.23
C PHE A 370 9.16 14.50 -18.38
N ILE A 371 8.47 13.99 -19.42
CA ILE A 371 8.02 14.81 -20.55
C ILE A 371 7.11 15.94 -20.07
N GLU A 372 6.24 15.72 -19.09
CA GLU A 372 5.39 16.77 -18.52
C GLU A 372 6.21 17.91 -17.91
N ILE A 373 7.29 17.59 -17.20
CA ILE A 373 8.19 18.60 -16.61
C ILE A 373 8.90 19.38 -17.72
N LEU A 374 9.43 18.68 -18.73
CA LEU A 374 10.09 19.31 -19.88
C LEU A 374 9.12 20.17 -20.69
N TYR A 375 7.86 19.74 -20.81
CA TYR A 375 6.80 20.47 -21.48
C TYR A 375 6.51 21.80 -20.78
N LEU A 376 6.34 21.81 -19.45
CA LEU A 376 6.14 23.05 -18.69
C LEU A 376 7.35 23.99 -18.80
N LEU A 377 8.57 23.46 -18.74
CA LEU A 377 9.79 24.24 -18.89
C LEU A 377 9.95 24.79 -20.32
N SER A 378 9.56 24.02 -21.33
CA SER A 378 9.56 24.43 -22.74
C SER A 378 8.59 25.60 -22.98
N ILE A 379 7.37 25.55 -22.42
CA ILE A 379 6.43 26.67 -22.50
C ILE A 379 7.03 27.93 -21.89
N LEU A 380 7.66 27.83 -20.71
CA LEU A 380 8.31 28.98 -20.07
C LEU A 380 9.46 29.53 -20.92
N LEU A 381 10.28 28.65 -21.50
CA LEU A 381 11.36 29.05 -22.40
C LEU A 381 10.82 29.78 -23.63
N LEU A 382 9.76 29.26 -24.25
CA LEU A 382 9.09 29.89 -25.39
C LEU A 382 8.53 31.26 -25.00
N ILE A 383 7.88 31.39 -23.85
CA ILE A 383 7.38 32.68 -23.34
C ILE A 383 8.53 33.68 -23.17
N ILE A 384 9.66 33.25 -22.61
CA ILE A 384 10.87 34.09 -22.42
C ILE A 384 11.47 34.50 -23.76
N ILE A 385 11.48 33.61 -24.76
CA ILE A 385 11.95 33.92 -26.11
C ILE A 385 10.99 34.91 -26.78
N PHE A 386 9.69 34.65 -26.77
CA PHE A 386 8.67 35.53 -27.36
C PHE A 386 8.62 36.90 -26.69
N SER A 387 8.89 36.99 -25.38
CA SER A 387 8.97 38.28 -24.70
C SER A 387 10.10 39.17 -25.21
N ARG A 388 11.16 38.61 -25.81
CA ARG A 388 12.21 39.41 -26.46
C ARG A 388 11.74 40.08 -27.76
N TYR A 389 10.78 39.47 -28.45
CA TYR A 389 10.28 39.95 -29.74
C TYR A 389 9.06 40.88 -29.61
N SER A 390 8.36 40.84 -28.48
CA SER A 390 7.16 41.65 -28.25
C SER A 390 7.32 42.53 -27.01
N THR A 391 7.38 43.85 -27.22
CA THR A 391 7.46 44.83 -26.12
C THR A 391 6.23 44.78 -25.22
N ARG A 392 5.03 44.52 -25.77
CA ARG A 392 3.80 44.34 -24.98
C ARG A 392 3.91 43.14 -24.04
N LEU A 393 4.39 42.01 -24.58
CA LEU A 393 4.54 40.79 -23.79
C LEU A 393 5.67 40.93 -22.77
N SER A 394 6.79 41.55 -23.16
CA SER A 394 7.90 41.89 -22.27
C SER A 394 7.41 42.72 -21.08
N ASN A 395 6.68 43.82 -21.31
CA ASN A 395 6.20 44.67 -20.23
C ASN A 395 5.22 43.95 -19.29
N TYR A 396 4.49 42.95 -19.78
CA TYR A 396 3.59 42.14 -18.94
C TYR A 396 4.35 41.11 -18.08
N ILE A 397 5.48 40.58 -18.57
CA ILE A 397 6.16 39.39 -18.04
C ILE A 397 7.50 39.70 -17.35
N ALA A 398 8.13 40.83 -17.68
CA ALA A 398 9.51 41.18 -17.33
C ALA A 398 9.82 41.03 -15.84
N ASP A 399 8.90 41.42 -14.98
CA ASP A 399 9.13 41.44 -13.53
C ASP A 399 9.04 40.05 -12.87
N SER A 400 8.42 39.07 -13.55
CA SER A 400 7.94 37.84 -12.90
C SER A 400 8.44 36.54 -13.54
N SER A 401 9.02 36.58 -14.75
CA SER A 401 9.36 35.37 -15.52
C SER A 401 10.29 34.41 -14.77
N ILE A 402 11.36 34.94 -14.20
CA ILE A 402 12.35 34.16 -13.45
C ILE A 402 11.71 33.60 -12.17
N GLN A 403 10.82 34.36 -11.54
CA GLN A 403 10.11 33.94 -10.33
C GLN A 403 9.16 32.76 -10.62
N VAL A 404 8.45 32.80 -11.75
CA VAL A 404 7.58 31.69 -12.19
C VAL A 404 8.40 30.47 -12.58
N LEU A 405 9.52 30.64 -13.29
CA LEU A 405 10.43 29.54 -13.65
C LEU A 405 10.92 28.78 -12.41
N VAL A 406 11.44 29.51 -11.43
CA VAL A 406 11.90 28.94 -10.17
C VAL A 406 10.74 28.25 -9.42
N THR A 407 9.55 28.82 -9.47
CA THR A 407 8.36 28.24 -8.83
C THR A 407 7.96 26.90 -9.48
N ILE A 408 7.88 26.83 -10.81
CA ILE A 408 7.57 25.59 -11.54
C ILE A 408 8.62 24.52 -11.25
N LEU A 409 9.89 24.89 -11.27
CA LEU A 409 10.99 23.98 -10.97
C LEU A 409 10.92 23.47 -9.51
N HIS A 410 10.59 24.35 -8.55
CA HIS A 410 10.42 23.97 -7.14
C HIS A 410 9.21 23.05 -6.93
N ILE A 411 8.07 23.32 -7.58
CA ILE A 411 6.89 22.46 -7.51
C ILE A 411 7.20 21.08 -8.12
N SER A 412 7.93 21.05 -9.25
CA SER A 412 8.34 19.82 -9.94
C SER A 412 9.38 19.00 -9.17
N PHE A 413 10.02 19.57 -8.14
CA PHE A 413 11.13 18.96 -7.43
C PHE A 413 10.80 17.58 -6.85
N TYR A 414 9.68 17.47 -6.14
CA TYR A 414 9.22 16.19 -5.59
C TYR A 414 8.98 15.16 -6.70
N LYS A 415 8.31 15.54 -7.78
CA LYS A 415 8.01 14.66 -8.91
C LYS A 415 9.29 14.13 -9.57
N ILE A 416 10.32 14.96 -9.72
CA ILE A 416 11.63 14.54 -10.21
C ILE A 416 12.25 13.51 -9.27
N ILE A 417 12.33 13.80 -7.96
CA ILE A 417 12.90 12.88 -6.97
C ILE A 417 12.14 11.56 -6.94
N ASN A 418 10.81 11.61 -6.87
CA ASN A 418 9.97 10.42 -6.86
C ASN A 418 10.14 9.58 -8.13
N SER A 419 10.24 10.23 -9.30
CA SER A 419 10.46 9.54 -10.56
C SER A 419 11.85 8.89 -10.62
N VAL A 420 12.90 9.60 -10.15
CA VAL A 420 14.26 9.03 -10.04
C VAL A 420 14.27 7.83 -9.09
N ALA A 421 13.66 7.96 -7.91
CA ALA A 421 13.57 6.87 -6.95
C ALA A 421 12.82 5.65 -7.51
N THR A 422 11.72 5.88 -8.24
CA THR A 422 10.91 4.84 -8.87
C THR A 422 11.68 4.11 -9.98
N VAL A 423 12.43 4.83 -10.82
CA VAL A 423 13.22 4.20 -11.89
C VAL A 423 14.43 3.45 -11.33
N LEU A 424 15.08 3.99 -10.30
CA LEU A 424 16.29 3.39 -9.73
C LEU A 424 16.01 2.27 -8.72
N SER A 425 14.78 2.13 -8.21
CA SER A 425 14.43 1.05 -7.28
C SER A 425 14.49 -0.32 -7.95
N TYR A 426 15.12 -1.29 -7.30
CA TYR A 426 15.14 -2.68 -7.72
C TYR A 426 14.66 -3.59 -6.59
N THR A 427 14.16 -4.76 -6.97
CA THR A 427 13.76 -5.81 -6.04
C THR A 427 14.35 -7.14 -6.50
N GLU A 428 14.80 -7.96 -5.55
CA GLU A 428 15.26 -9.31 -5.85
C GLU A 428 14.10 -10.31 -5.75
N VAL A 429 13.91 -11.08 -6.82
CA VAL A 429 12.99 -12.22 -6.86
C VAL A 429 13.84 -13.48 -6.80
N HIS A 430 13.77 -14.19 -5.68
CA HIS A 430 14.46 -15.45 -5.50
C HIS A 430 13.67 -16.56 -6.19
N THR A 431 14.34 -17.33 -7.03
CA THR A 431 13.74 -18.47 -7.75
C THR A 431 14.50 -19.75 -7.43
N LYS A 432 13.78 -20.88 -7.44
CA LYS A 432 14.39 -22.19 -7.15
C LYS A 432 15.38 -22.65 -8.23
N ALA A 433 15.13 -22.33 -9.50
CA ALA A 433 15.93 -22.85 -10.62
C ALA A 433 17.01 -21.89 -11.13
N PHE A 434 16.81 -20.58 -11.00
CA PHE A 434 17.69 -19.57 -11.60
C PHE A 434 18.43 -18.73 -10.57
N GLY A 435 18.16 -18.92 -9.26
CA GLY A 435 18.72 -18.09 -8.20
C GLY A 435 18.01 -16.73 -8.06
N PRO A 436 18.64 -15.76 -7.39
CA PRO A 436 18.12 -14.40 -7.28
C PRO A 436 18.16 -13.67 -8.62
N ILE A 437 17.03 -13.08 -9.01
CA ILE A 437 16.89 -12.27 -10.21
C ILE A 437 16.50 -10.86 -9.79
N SER A 438 17.32 -9.87 -10.13
CA SER A 438 16.98 -8.47 -9.90
C SER A 438 16.00 -7.97 -10.96
N VAL A 439 14.81 -7.59 -10.54
CA VAL A 439 13.75 -7.02 -11.39
C VAL A 439 13.46 -5.59 -11.00
N TRP A 440 12.88 -4.82 -11.91
CA TRP A 440 12.44 -3.47 -11.61
C TRP A 440 11.26 -3.53 -10.63
N THR A 441 11.34 -2.78 -9.53
CA THR A 441 10.39 -2.89 -8.41
C THR A 441 8.94 -2.65 -8.83
N TYR A 442 8.70 -1.68 -9.70
CA TYR A 442 7.34 -1.27 -10.11
C TYR A 442 6.82 -2.01 -11.33
N ASP A 443 7.67 -2.80 -11.98
CA ASP A 443 7.26 -3.74 -13.03
C ASP A 443 8.17 -4.96 -13.02
N GLY A 444 7.77 -5.98 -12.25
CA GLY A 444 8.57 -7.18 -12.05
C GLY A 444 8.77 -8.04 -13.31
N SER A 445 8.06 -7.73 -14.41
CA SER A 445 8.27 -8.36 -15.71
C SER A 445 9.58 -7.93 -16.37
N ILE A 446 10.06 -6.75 -16.00
CA ILE A 446 11.24 -6.13 -16.59
C ILE A 446 12.45 -6.44 -15.70
N VAL A 447 13.40 -7.18 -16.27
CA VAL A 447 14.70 -7.42 -15.61
C VAL A 447 15.43 -6.08 -15.43
N TYR A 448 15.98 -5.87 -14.24
CA TYR A 448 16.68 -4.65 -13.92
C TYR A 448 17.93 -4.48 -14.82
N PHE A 449 18.14 -3.28 -15.34
CA PHE A 449 19.15 -3.00 -16.38
C PHE A 449 19.02 -3.85 -17.67
N SER A 450 17.83 -4.36 -17.99
CA SER A 450 17.52 -4.80 -19.36
C SER A 450 17.68 -3.65 -20.37
N LYS A 451 17.69 -3.94 -21.68
CA LYS A 451 17.87 -2.90 -22.73
C LYS A 451 16.86 -1.76 -22.60
N GLU A 452 15.60 -2.10 -22.37
CA GLU A 452 14.49 -1.15 -22.23
C GLU A 452 14.61 -0.34 -20.94
N HIS A 453 14.87 -1.01 -19.80
CA HIS A 453 15.06 -0.33 -18.52
C HIS A 453 16.31 0.57 -18.52
N THR A 454 17.40 0.12 -19.14
CA THR A 454 18.65 0.89 -19.23
C THR A 454 18.43 2.19 -20.01
N ALA A 455 17.64 2.16 -21.09
CA ALA A 455 17.27 3.38 -21.80
C ALA A 455 16.52 4.37 -20.89
N LEU A 456 15.57 3.87 -20.08
CA LEU A 456 14.82 4.69 -19.12
C LEU A 456 15.74 5.24 -18.01
N VAL A 457 16.68 4.45 -17.50
CA VAL A 457 17.66 4.89 -16.50
C VAL A 457 18.55 6.00 -17.05
N ILE A 458 19.12 5.83 -18.25
CA ILE A 458 19.97 6.84 -18.90
C ILE A 458 19.18 8.13 -19.11
N PHE A 459 17.95 8.04 -19.65
CA PHE A 459 17.08 9.18 -19.85
C PHE A 459 16.77 9.90 -18.53
N THR A 460 16.42 9.14 -17.49
CA THR A 460 16.11 9.65 -16.15
C THR A 460 17.30 10.38 -15.53
N LEU A 461 18.49 9.77 -15.55
CA LEU A 461 19.71 10.37 -15.02
C LEU A 461 20.11 11.62 -15.79
N PHE A 462 19.94 11.65 -17.11
CA PHE A 462 20.21 12.82 -17.94
C PHE A 462 19.30 13.99 -17.57
N ILE A 463 17.99 13.79 -17.52
CA ILE A 463 17.02 14.84 -17.16
C ILE A 463 17.22 15.29 -15.71
N ALA A 464 17.39 14.35 -14.77
CA ALA A 464 17.65 14.67 -13.37
C ALA A 464 18.96 15.45 -13.22
N SER A 465 20.02 15.10 -13.94
CA SER A 465 21.28 15.83 -13.91
C SER A 465 21.13 17.26 -14.43
N ILE A 466 20.37 17.48 -15.51
CA ILE A 466 20.17 18.82 -16.08
C ILE A 466 19.30 19.70 -15.16
N LEU A 467 18.31 19.13 -14.47
CA LEU A 467 17.37 19.90 -13.67
C LEU A 467 17.79 20.02 -12.20
N LEU A 468 18.13 18.89 -11.56
CA LEU A 468 18.36 18.81 -10.13
C LEU A 468 19.75 19.33 -9.74
N VAL A 469 20.80 19.02 -10.51
CA VAL A 469 22.17 19.46 -10.16
C VAL A 469 22.29 20.99 -10.18
N PRO A 470 21.87 21.72 -11.24
CA PRO A 470 21.92 23.18 -11.21
C PRO A 470 21.03 23.78 -10.12
N TYR A 471 19.87 23.17 -9.87
CA TYR A 471 18.97 23.63 -8.82
C TYR A 471 19.59 23.52 -7.43
N ILE A 472 20.10 22.34 -7.07
CA ILE A 472 20.75 22.10 -5.77
C ILE A 472 22.04 22.94 -5.65
N ALA A 473 22.84 23.03 -6.72
CA ALA A 473 24.03 23.88 -6.74
C ALA A 473 23.69 25.35 -6.49
N LEU A 474 22.59 25.84 -7.06
CA LEU A 474 22.12 27.21 -6.84
C LEU A 474 21.62 27.44 -5.41
N LEU A 475 20.98 26.44 -4.81
CA LEU A 475 20.48 26.52 -3.44
C LEU A 475 21.57 26.43 -2.36
N LEU A 476 22.61 25.63 -2.59
CA LEU A 476 23.73 25.47 -1.66
C LEU A 476 24.79 26.55 -1.88
N GLY A 477 25.10 26.83 -3.15
CA GLY A 477 26.17 27.71 -3.58
C GLY A 477 25.74 29.13 -3.92
N GLY A 478 24.47 29.52 -3.70
CA GLY A 478 23.92 30.79 -4.18
C GLY A 478 24.79 32.01 -3.86
N ARG A 479 25.29 32.15 -2.62
CA ARG A 479 26.18 33.26 -2.24
C ARG A 479 27.54 33.23 -2.97
N VAL A 480 28.08 32.03 -3.18
CA VAL A 480 29.34 31.84 -3.89
C VAL A 480 29.15 32.16 -5.36
N LEU A 481 28.06 31.69 -5.98
CA LEU A 481 27.71 31.96 -7.37
C LEU A 481 27.50 33.46 -7.65
N LEU A 482 26.88 34.19 -6.73
CA LEU A 482 26.72 35.65 -6.83
C LEU A 482 28.06 36.40 -6.85
N LYS A 483 29.09 35.88 -6.17
CA LYS A 483 30.43 36.46 -6.19
C LYS A 483 31.09 36.30 -7.56
N TYR A 484 30.78 35.22 -8.28
CA TYR A 484 31.35 34.94 -9.59
C TYR A 484 30.58 35.61 -10.74
N SER A 485 29.26 35.76 -10.64
CA SER A 485 28.45 36.32 -11.73
C SER A 485 27.14 36.93 -11.24
N ASP A 486 26.95 38.21 -11.56
CA ASP A 486 25.70 38.94 -11.31
C ASP A 486 24.51 38.39 -12.11
N LYS A 487 24.74 37.57 -13.13
CA LYS A 487 23.67 36.95 -13.94
C LYS A 487 22.78 36.02 -13.11
N PHE A 488 23.28 35.46 -12.00
CA PHE A 488 22.51 34.60 -11.11
C PHE A 488 21.67 35.38 -10.08
N ARG A 489 21.88 36.69 -9.96
CA ARG A 489 21.17 37.54 -8.99
C ARG A 489 19.65 37.42 -9.07
N PRO A 490 19.01 37.47 -10.25
CA PRO A 490 17.55 37.39 -10.31
C PRO A 490 17.01 36.04 -9.83
N VAL A 491 17.73 34.93 -10.09
CA VAL A 491 17.33 33.59 -9.66
C VAL A 491 17.50 33.43 -8.15
N TYR A 492 18.62 33.91 -7.61
CA TYR A 492 18.87 33.90 -6.18
C TYR A 492 17.86 34.75 -5.41
N GLU A 493 17.58 35.98 -5.89
CA GLU A 493 16.54 36.84 -5.32
C GLU A 493 15.16 36.22 -5.44
N ALA A 494 14.90 35.45 -6.51
CA ALA A 494 13.63 34.75 -6.66
C ALA A 494 13.40 33.69 -5.57
N ILE A 495 14.46 33.02 -5.11
CA ILE A 495 14.36 31.97 -4.09
C ILE A 495 14.37 32.56 -2.68
N HIS A 496 15.31 33.48 -2.43
CA HIS A 496 15.58 33.99 -1.09
C HIS A 496 14.81 35.28 -0.75
N GLY A 497 14.14 35.89 -1.72
CA GLY A 497 13.37 37.14 -1.58
C GLY A 497 12.43 37.23 -0.37
N PRO A 498 11.64 36.18 -0.01
CA PRO A 498 10.68 36.28 1.09
C PRO A 498 11.33 36.16 2.48
N TYR A 499 12.61 35.76 2.56
CA TYR A 499 13.32 35.51 3.81
C TYR A 499 14.11 36.74 4.28
N LYS A 500 14.30 36.88 5.60
CA LYS A 500 15.17 37.92 6.16
C LYS A 500 16.62 37.68 5.75
N GLU A 501 17.42 38.73 5.51
CA GLU A 501 18.78 38.65 4.90
C GLU A 501 19.75 37.66 5.58
N LYS A 502 19.63 37.47 6.90
CA LYS A 502 20.46 36.51 7.67
C LYS A 502 19.86 35.10 7.77
N LYS A 503 18.67 34.89 7.23
CA LYS A 503 17.84 33.66 7.36
C LYS A 503 17.53 33.03 6.00
N ASN A 504 18.23 33.44 4.95
CA ASN A 504 18.06 32.93 3.58
C ASN A 504 18.30 31.42 3.46
N TYR A 505 19.14 30.84 4.34
CA TYR A 505 19.41 29.40 4.39
C TYR A 505 18.18 28.55 4.75
N TRP A 506 17.12 29.17 5.27
CA TRP A 506 15.92 28.46 5.71
C TRP A 506 15.21 27.72 4.57
N PHE A 507 15.21 28.31 3.36
CA PHE A 507 14.68 27.64 2.17
C PHE A 507 15.40 26.31 1.92
N THR A 508 16.73 26.35 1.94
CA THR A 508 17.60 25.18 1.74
C THR A 508 17.42 24.16 2.86
N ALA A 509 17.33 24.60 4.12
CA ALA A 509 17.05 23.72 5.27
C ALA A 509 15.72 22.96 5.12
N ARG A 510 14.68 23.65 4.61
CA ARG A 510 13.39 23.02 4.31
C ARG A 510 13.47 21.99 3.19
N LEU A 511 14.29 22.24 2.16
CA LEU A 511 14.50 21.28 1.10
C LEU A 511 15.24 20.04 1.61
N PHE A 512 16.26 20.21 2.47
CA PHE A 512 16.93 19.10 3.12
C PHE A 512 15.99 18.28 4.00
N LEU A 513 15.08 18.94 4.72
CA LEU A 513 14.02 18.25 5.46
C LEU A 513 13.19 17.36 4.53
N LEU A 514 12.74 17.88 3.38
CA LEU A 514 11.98 17.10 2.40
C LEU A 514 12.79 15.91 1.85
N ILE A 515 14.05 16.11 1.49
CA ILE A 515 14.94 15.02 1.03
C ILE A 515 15.10 13.96 2.13
N THR A 516 15.29 14.38 3.38
CA THR A 516 15.44 13.48 4.54
C THR A 516 14.18 12.63 4.73
N ILE A 517 12.99 13.24 4.66
CA ILE A 517 11.72 12.51 4.73
C ILE A 517 11.63 11.45 3.61
N ASN A 518 12.04 11.80 2.39
CA ASN A 518 12.07 10.86 1.25
C ASN A 518 13.05 9.71 1.46
N VAL A 519 14.25 9.98 2.00
CA VAL A 519 15.23 8.93 2.30
C VAL A 519 14.73 8.01 3.40
N ILE A 520 14.10 8.55 4.46
CA ILE A 520 13.48 7.76 5.53
C ILE A 520 12.39 6.85 4.96
N TYR A 521 11.52 7.39 4.12
CA TYR A 521 10.47 6.61 3.45
C TYR A 521 11.08 5.48 2.62
N LEU A 522 12.00 5.77 1.70
CA LEU A 522 12.62 4.76 0.84
C LEU A 522 13.39 3.70 1.64
N SER A 523 13.98 4.06 2.77
CA SER A 523 14.78 3.14 3.58
C SER A 523 13.93 2.24 4.48
N LEU A 524 12.77 2.71 4.94
CA LEU A 524 11.95 2.02 5.95
C LEU A 524 10.61 1.49 5.42
N HIS A 525 10.23 1.78 4.17
CA HIS A 525 8.96 1.33 3.59
C HIS A 525 8.75 -0.19 3.62
N SER A 526 9.83 -0.98 3.65
CA SER A 526 9.77 -2.45 3.68
C SER A 526 9.66 -3.06 5.07
N VAL A 527 9.98 -2.31 6.14
CA VAL A 527 10.06 -2.86 7.51
C VAL A 527 8.73 -2.69 8.24
N ASN A 528 8.32 -1.43 8.47
CA ASN A 528 7.06 -1.12 9.14
C ASN A 528 6.70 0.37 8.92
N PRO A 529 5.48 0.68 8.44
CA PRO A 529 5.08 2.08 8.21
C PRO A 529 5.03 2.90 9.50
N SER A 530 4.84 2.29 10.68
CA SER A 530 4.83 3.01 11.95
C SER A 530 6.14 3.74 12.22
N TYR A 531 7.30 3.15 11.90
CA TYR A 531 8.60 3.78 12.09
C TYR A 531 8.79 5.00 11.19
N ILE A 532 8.30 4.93 9.94
CA ILE A 532 8.36 6.06 9.00
C ILE A 532 7.63 7.27 9.59
N VAL A 533 6.41 7.05 10.08
CA VAL A 533 5.59 8.14 10.64
C VAL A 533 6.21 8.66 11.95
N LEU A 534 6.75 7.77 12.80
CA LEU A 534 7.43 8.15 14.03
C LEU A 534 8.64 9.04 13.76
N PHE A 535 9.62 8.59 12.97
CA PHE A 535 10.83 9.35 12.70
C PHE A 535 10.52 10.68 12.01
N THR A 536 9.56 10.68 11.07
CA THR A 536 9.12 11.90 10.40
C THR A 536 8.45 12.88 11.38
N SER A 537 7.63 12.39 12.31
CA SER A 537 6.98 13.25 13.32
C SER A 537 7.97 13.93 14.25
N VAL A 538 9.01 13.21 14.72
CA VAL A 538 10.08 13.77 15.56
C VAL A 538 10.87 14.83 14.80
N LEU A 539 11.22 14.54 13.54
CA LEU A 539 11.94 15.48 12.68
C LEU A 539 11.13 16.77 12.43
N LEU A 540 9.82 16.63 12.16
CA LEU A 540 8.90 17.75 12.00
C LEU A 540 8.75 18.57 13.29
N MET A 541 8.64 17.91 14.45
CA MET A 541 8.54 18.60 15.75
C MET A 541 9.75 19.51 15.99
N VAL A 542 10.96 18.97 15.83
CA VAL A 542 12.21 19.75 15.97
C VAL A 542 12.21 20.93 14.99
N PHE A 543 11.86 20.68 13.73
CA PHE A 543 11.85 21.72 12.71
C PHE A 543 10.83 22.82 13.01
N ILE A 544 9.64 22.48 13.52
CA ILE A 544 8.59 23.44 13.92
C ILE A 544 9.05 24.32 15.08
N ILE A 545 9.68 23.74 16.11
CA ILE A 545 10.21 24.50 17.26
C ILE A 545 11.25 25.52 16.77
N VAL A 546 12.18 25.07 15.94
CA VAL A 546 13.20 25.95 15.35
C VAL A 546 12.55 27.03 14.47
N GLN A 547 11.56 26.67 13.66
CA GLN A 547 10.84 27.63 12.82
C GLN A 547 10.11 28.71 13.62
N ALA A 548 9.41 28.31 14.68
CA ALA A 548 8.66 29.21 15.56
C ALA A 548 9.58 30.23 16.24
N HIS A 549 10.80 29.80 16.61
CA HIS A 549 11.81 30.66 17.19
C HIS A 549 12.46 31.59 16.14
N ILE A 550 12.83 31.05 14.98
CA ILE A 550 13.55 31.81 13.95
C ILE A 550 12.64 32.82 13.24
N ARG A 551 11.37 32.51 12.96
CA ARG A 551 10.46 33.37 12.16
C ARG A 551 11.13 33.89 10.88
N PRO A 552 11.40 32.99 9.92
CA PRO A 552 12.34 33.22 8.82
C PRO A 552 11.86 34.23 7.79
N PHE A 553 10.55 34.39 7.61
CA PHE A 553 9.97 35.30 6.60
C PHE A 553 10.01 36.77 7.04
N LYS A 554 10.11 37.68 6.07
CA LYS A 554 10.03 39.14 6.28
C LYS A 554 8.65 39.54 6.82
N ASN A 555 7.58 39.00 6.24
CA ASN A 555 6.20 39.30 6.63
C ASN A 555 5.75 38.42 7.81
N HIS A 556 5.20 39.05 8.86
CA HIS A 556 4.68 38.37 10.03
C HIS A 556 3.51 37.42 9.71
N LEU A 557 2.60 37.83 8.82
CA LEU A 557 1.45 36.99 8.44
C LEU A 557 1.89 35.70 7.72
N ILE A 558 2.96 35.78 6.93
CA ILE A 558 3.51 34.60 6.23
C ILE A 558 4.16 33.65 7.24
N ASN A 559 4.87 34.17 8.24
CA ASN A 559 5.40 33.32 9.32
C ASN A 559 4.29 32.58 10.07
N ILE A 560 3.17 33.25 10.37
CA ILE A 560 2.01 32.62 11.03
C ILE A 560 1.40 31.55 10.13
N LEU A 561 1.11 31.89 8.87
CA LEU A 561 0.51 30.96 7.91
C LEU A 561 1.38 29.71 7.74
N ASP A 562 2.69 29.89 7.52
CA ASP A 562 3.62 28.79 7.31
C ASP A 562 3.76 27.92 8.56
N LEU A 563 3.87 28.54 9.76
CA LEU A 563 3.89 27.79 11.02
C LEU A 563 2.61 26.99 11.23
N LEU A 564 1.45 27.58 10.93
CA LEU A 564 0.16 26.93 11.08
C LEU A 564 0.03 25.73 10.14
N VAL A 565 0.44 25.87 8.87
CA VAL A 565 0.49 24.75 7.90
C VAL A 565 1.42 23.62 8.39
N MET A 566 2.59 23.97 8.93
CA MET A 566 3.53 22.98 9.47
C MET A 566 2.97 22.26 10.71
N VAL A 567 2.30 22.98 11.60
CA VAL A 567 1.65 22.40 12.80
C VAL A 567 0.53 21.44 12.41
N LEU A 568 -0.28 21.77 11.40
CA LEU A 568 -1.30 20.87 10.87
C LEU A 568 -0.70 19.58 10.31
N PHE A 569 0.40 19.71 9.57
CA PHE A 569 1.12 18.56 9.03
C PHE A 569 1.67 17.65 10.13
N PHE A 570 2.25 18.25 11.18
CA PHE A 570 2.73 17.50 12.34
C PHE A 570 1.60 16.76 13.05
N PHE A 571 0.45 17.42 13.30
CA PHE A 571 -0.70 16.76 13.92
C PHE A 571 -1.18 15.57 13.10
N GLN A 572 -1.29 15.73 11.79
CA GLN A 572 -1.66 14.65 10.88
C GLN A 572 -0.71 13.45 11.00
N TYR A 573 0.62 13.66 10.99
CA TYR A 573 1.59 12.58 11.21
C TYR A 573 1.47 11.94 12.60
N MET A 574 1.33 12.73 13.66
CA MET A 574 1.15 12.21 15.02
C MET A 574 -0.10 11.34 15.16
N PHE A 575 -1.22 11.78 14.59
CA PHE A 575 -2.46 11.01 14.58
C PHE A 575 -2.36 9.75 13.71
N SER A 576 -1.68 9.82 12.57
CA SER A 576 -1.40 8.64 11.74
C SER A 576 -0.53 7.63 12.50
N TRP A 577 0.50 8.08 13.21
CA TRP A 577 1.35 7.20 14.01
C TRP A 577 0.55 6.54 15.14
N PHE A 578 -0.22 7.34 15.89
CA PHE A 578 -1.10 6.85 16.95
C PHE A 578 -2.08 5.79 16.43
N ALA A 579 -2.70 6.03 15.28
CA ALA A 579 -3.66 5.10 14.71
C ALA A 579 -3.03 3.80 14.20
N ILE A 580 -1.83 3.87 13.61
CA ILE A 580 -1.08 2.67 13.18
C ILE A 580 -0.64 1.87 14.41
N PHE A 581 -0.17 2.54 15.47
CA PHE A 581 0.39 1.88 16.65
C PHE A 581 -0.67 1.17 17.51
N TYR A 582 -1.85 1.78 17.72
CA TYR A 582 -2.89 1.22 18.60
C TYR A 582 -3.88 0.30 17.90
N GLU A 583 -3.61 -0.07 16.63
CA GLU A 583 -4.54 -0.84 15.78
C GLU A 583 -5.97 -0.28 15.78
N TYR A 584 -6.11 1.03 16.04
CA TYR A 584 -7.42 1.64 16.19
C TYR A 584 -8.13 1.65 14.85
N LYS A 585 -9.46 1.44 14.87
CA LYS A 585 -10.31 1.44 13.67
C LYS A 585 -9.87 2.53 12.69
N HIS A 586 -9.46 2.10 11.49
CA HIS A 586 -8.79 2.94 10.48
C HIS A 586 -9.54 4.22 10.08
N TRP A 587 -10.82 4.31 10.42
CA TRP A 587 -11.69 5.44 10.18
C TRP A 587 -11.24 6.76 10.82
N ASN A 588 -10.75 6.73 12.06
CA ASN A 588 -10.48 7.97 12.80
C ASN A 588 -9.32 8.76 12.19
N TYR A 589 -8.25 8.09 11.75
CA TYR A 589 -7.13 8.79 11.13
C TYR A 589 -7.45 9.28 9.71
N LEU A 590 -8.30 8.55 8.97
CA LEU A 590 -8.77 9.00 7.66
C LEU A 590 -9.55 10.33 7.79
N TRP A 591 -10.39 10.46 8.82
CA TRP A 591 -11.07 11.73 9.12
C TRP A 591 -10.09 12.86 9.45
N VAL A 592 -9.10 12.61 10.30
CA VAL A 592 -8.07 13.61 10.63
C VAL A 592 -7.31 14.03 9.38
N PHE A 593 -6.93 13.07 8.54
CA PHE A 593 -6.29 13.34 7.25
C PHE A 593 -7.16 14.25 6.39
N VAL A 594 -8.40 13.84 6.11
CA VAL A 594 -9.34 14.58 5.27
C VAL A 594 -9.57 15.99 5.82
N ALA A 595 -9.80 16.13 7.14
CA ALA A 595 -9.98 17.42 7.78
C ALA A 595 -8.74 18.32 7.62
N SER A 596 -7.53 17.78 7.82
CA SER A 596 -6.29 18.55 7.67
C SER A 596 -6.08 19.05 6.24
N VAL A 597 -6.38 18.21 5.24
CA VAL A 597 -6.24 18.57 3.82
C VAL A 597 -7.33 19.53 3.37
N ILE A 598 -8.56 19.40 3.85
CA ILE A 598 -9.63 20.38 3.60
C ILE A 598 -9.23 21.74 4.18
N LEU A 599 -8.65 21.76 5.38
CA LEU A 599 -8.21 22.99 6.01
C LEU A 599 -7.01 23.61 5.28
N LEU A 600 -6.09 22.80 4.76
CA LEU A 600 -5.05 23.25 3.81
C LEU A 600 -5.66 23.84 2.53
N PHE A 601 -6.67 23.18 1.96
CA PHE A 601 -7.39 23.66 0.77
C PHE A 601 -8.04 25.01 1.03
N ILE A 602 -8.67 25.20 2.19
CA ILE A 602 -9.24 26.49 2.61
C ILE A 602 -8.15 27.57 2.66
N PHE A 603 -6.97 27.29 3.21
CA PHE A 603 -5.86 28.25 3.18
C PHE A 603 -5.36 28.55 1.77
N PHE A 604 -5.29 27.54 0.91
CA PHE A 604 -4.89 27.73 -0.47
C PHE A 604 -5.87 28.65 -1.21
N ILE A 605 -7.18 28.45 -1.05
CA ILE A 605 -8.20 29.34 -1.61
C ILE A 605 -8.13 30.74 -1.00
N ALA A 606 -7.89 30.86 0.31
CA ALA A 606 -7.71 32.16 0.96
C ALA A 606 -6.48 32.92 0.42
N VAL A 607 -5.38 32.20 0.15
CA VAL A 607 -4.17 32.75 -0.49
C VAL A 607 -4.49 33.22 -1.91
N ILE A 608 -5.17 32.40 -2.72
CA ILE A 608 -5.59 32.78 -4.08
C ILE A 608 -6.46 34.03 -4.04
N PHE A 609 -7.49 34.06 -3.19
CA PHE A 609 -8.40 35.20 -3.07
C PHE A 609 -7.65 36.47 -2.61
N GLY A 610 -6.71 36.32 -1.67
CA GLY A 610 -5.83 37.40 -1.24
C GLY A 610 -5.00 37.98 -2.39
N HIS A 611 -4.44 37.12 -3.24
CA HIS A 611 -3.69 37.53 -4.44
C HIS A 611 -4.60 38.18 -5.49
N VAL A 612 -5.79 37.66 -5.74
CA VAL A 612 -6.79 38.29 -6.63
C VAL A 612 -7.12 39.70 -6.15
N LEU A 613 -7.39 39.89 -4.86
CA LEU A 613 -7.66 41.21 -4.29
C LEU A 613 -6.46 42.15 -4.35
N TRP A 614 -5.25 41.61 -4.17
CA TRP A 614 -4.01 42.38 -4.26
C TRP A 614 -3.74 42.85 -5.69
N VAL A 615 -3.77 41.94 -6.67
CA VAL A 615 -3.52 42.24 -8.09
C VAL A 615 -4.58 43.17 -8.66
N THR A 616 -5.86 43.01 -8.27
CA THR A 616 -6.94 43.91 -8.73
C THR A 616 -6.95 45.27 -8.02
N GLY A 617 -6.05 45.52 -7.06
CA GLY A 617 -6.00 46.77 -6.29
C GLY A 617 -7.18 46.98 -5.33
N LYS A 618 -8.06 45.98 -5.19
CA LYS A 618 -9.23 46.03 -4.29
C LYS A 618 -8.89 45.75 -2.83
N TYR A 619 -7.68 45.26 -2.55
CA TYR A 619 -7.23 44.92 -1.20
C TYR A 619 -7.42 46.06 -0.19
N LYS A 620 -7.08 47.31 -0.55
CA LYS A 620 -7.27 48.47 0.34
C LYS A 620 -8.75 48.66 0.72
N LYS A 621 -9.65 48.62 -0.28
CA LYS A 621 -11.10 48.76 -0.06
C LYS A 621 -11.66 47.67 0.86
N VAL A 622 -11.25 46.42 0.66
CA VAL A 622 -11.68 45.29 1.50
C VAL A 622 -11.11 45.42 2.91
N LYS A 623 -9.84 45.81 3.05
CA LYS A 623 -9.21 46.04 4.35
C LYS A 623 -9.91 47.16 5.13
N ASP A 624 -10.30 48.24 4.47
CA ASP A 624 -11.01 49.35 5.09
C ASP A 624 -12.44 48.96 5.51
N LEU A 625 -13.14 48.16 4.69
CA LEU A 625 -14.44 47.58 5.04
C LEU A 625 -14.33 46.68 6.27
N PHE A 626 -13.34 45.78 6.29
CA PHE A 626 -13.14 44.85 7.40
C PHE A 626 -12.76 45.60 8.69
N ARG A 627 -11.90 46.63 8.59
CA ARG A 627 -11.54 47.47 9.75
C ARG A 627 -12.76 48.22 10.30
N ARG A 628 -13.64 48.72 9.43
CA ARG A 628 -14.87 49.42 9.82
C ARG A 628 -15.85 48.47 10.51
N ASP A 629 -16.00 47.25 10.00
CA ASP A 629 -16.94 46.27 10.56
C ASP A 629 -16.45 45.66 11.87
N MET A 630 -15.14 45.32 11.94
CA MET A 630 -14.51 44.84 13.18
C MET A 630 -14.51 45.91 14.27
N SER A 631 -14.32 47.18 13.92
CA SER A 631 -14.47 48.29 14.88
C SER A 631 -15.90 48.39 15.42
N ARG A 632 -16.93 48.08 14.60
CA ARG A 632 -18.34 48.11 15.05
C ARG A 632 -18.68 46.93 15.96
N SER A 633 -18.16 45.74 15.70
CA SER A 633 -18.40 44.57 16.54
C SER A 633 -17.71 44.69 17.91
N VAL A 634 -16.45 45.16 17.94
CA VAL A 634 -15.74 45.44 19.21
C VAL A 634 -16.45 46.54 20.00
N PHE A 635 -16.94 47.59 19.34
CA PHE A 635 -17.70 48.65 20.02
C PHE A 635 -19.03 48.15 20.61
N ARG A 636 -19.74 47.24 19.92
CA ARG A 636 -20.96 46.61 20.46
C ARG A 636 -20.70 45.73 21.68
N ILE A 637 -19.61 44.97 21.69
CA ILE A 637 -19.23 44.13 22.85
C ILE A 637 -18.90 44.99 24.07
N ASN A 638 -18.17 46.10 23.88
CA ASN A 638 -17.86 47.03 24.97
C ASN A 638 -19.12 47.72 25.53
N ILE A 639 -20.09 48.10 24.68
CA ILE A 639 -21.36 48.66 25.16
C ILE A 639 -22.15 47.62 25.96
N HIS A 640 -22.16 46.36 25.52
CA HIS A 640 -22.87 45.31 26.24
C HIS A 640 -22.24 45.03 27.60
N HIS A 641 -20.91 44.95 27.70
CA HIS A 641 -20.20 44.81 28.98
C HIS A 641 -20.44 46.00 29.93
N LYS A 642 -20.50 47.23 29.40
CA LYS A 642 -20.81 48.42 30.20
C LYS A 642 -22.24 48.38 30.73
N ARG A 643 -23.20 47.89 29.93
CA ARG A 643 -24.60 47.73 30.33
C ARG A 643 -24.80 46.58 31.34
N VAL A 644 -24.05 45.49 31.24
CA VAL A 644 -24.07 44.39 32.23
C VAL A 644 -23.45 44.81 33.57
N ARG A 645 -22.35 45.59 33.56
CA ARG A 645 -21.81 46.18 34.80
C ARG A 645 -22.77 47.17 35.47
N LEU A 646 -23.49 47.97 34.68
CA LEU A 646 -24.51 48.89 35.20
C LEU A 646 -25.70 48.13 35.82
N ASN A 647 -26.09 46.99 35.24
CA ASN A 647 -27.14 46.15 35.81
C ASN A 647 -26.68 45.36 37.04
N SER A 648 -25.41 44.91 37.12
CA SER A 648 -24.91 44.24 38.33
C SER A 648 -24.69 45.19 39.53
N CYS A 649 -24.73 46.51 39.31
CA CYS A 649 -24.78 47.48 40.41
C CYS A 649 -26.21 47.75 40.90
N ASN A 650 -27.24 47.26 40.21
CA ASN A 650 -28.64 47.52 40.55
C ASN A 650 -29.31 46.37 41.34
N ASP A 651 -28.73 45.17 41.38
CA ASP A 651 -29.35 44.01 42.06
C ASP A 651 -28.79 43.72 43.46
N ASP A 652 -27.73 44.38 43.91
CA ASP A 652 -27.28 44.28 45.31
C ASP A 652 -27.85 45.43 46.15
N SER A 653 -28.93 45.11 46.85
CA SER A 653 -29.61 45.96 47.81
C SER A 653 -28.68 46.41 48.95
N TYR A 654 -28.73 47.72 49.21
CA TYR A 654 -28.59 48.37 50.52
C TYR A 654 -27.24 48.19 51.26
N TYR A 655 -26.45 49.28 51.21
CA TYR A 655 -25.19 49.55 51.95
C TYR A 655 -23.89 48.99 51.37
N GLN A 656 -23.42 49.56 50.25
CA GLN A 656 -22.02 50.06 50.19
C GLN A 656 -21.80 51.03 49.03
N SER A 657 -21.17 52.15 49.34
CA SER A 657 -20.70 53.17 48.40
C SER A 657 -19.74 52.57 47.37
N CYS A 658 -20.13 52.54 46.10
CA CYS A 658 -19.20 52.37 44.98
C CYS A 658 -18.46 53.69 44.76
N ASP A 659 -17.48 53.97 45.63
CA ASP A 659 -16.57 55.10 45.47
C ASP A 659 -15.68 54.85 44.25
N ILE A 660 -15.91 55.66 43.22
CA ILE A 660 -15.13 55.69 41.99
C ILE A 660 -13.77 56.28 42.34
N ARG A 661 -12.79 55.41 42.58
CA ARG A 661 -11.38 55.80 42.65
C ARG A 661 -10.84 55.87 41.22
N ASP A 662 -10.83 57.06 40.65
CA ASP A 662 -10.07 57.36 39.43
C ASP A 662 -8.58 57.09 39.69
N SER A 663 -8.02 56.08 39.02
CA SER A 663 -6.58 55.87 38.98
C SER A 663 -5.97 56.78 37.91
N ILE A 664 -5.55 57.96 38.37
CA ILE A 664 -4.48 58.76 37.75
C ILE A 664 -3.18 57.98 37.97
N LEU A 665 -2.59 57.45 36.88
CA LEU A 665 -1.24 56.88 36.67
C LEU A 665 -1.42 55.82 35.54
N ASP A 666 -0.85 55.92 34.34
CA ASP A 666 0.57 56.13 34.06
C ASP A 666 0.82 57.01 32.82
N SER A 667 1.61 58.07 33.05
CA SER A 667 2.62 58.53 32.12
C SER A 667 3.91 57.75 32.39
N HIS A 668 4.32 56.85 31.49
CA HIS A 668 5.71 56.56 31.14
C HIS A 668 5.81 55.68 29.89
#